data_AF-A0A7G9P0H7-F1
#
_entry.id   AF-A0A7G9P0H7-F1
#
_cell.length_a   1.000
_cell.length_b   1.000
_cell.length_c   1.000
_cell.angle_alpha   90.00
_cell.angle_beta   90.00
_cell.angle_gamma   90.00
#
_symmetry.space_group_name_H-M   'P 1'
#
loop_
_entity.id
_entity.type
_entity.pdbx_description
1 polymer ?
#
loop_
_entity_poly.entity_id
_entity_poly.type
_entity_poly.pdbx_seq_one_letter_code
_entity_poly.pdbx_strand_id
1 'polypeptide(L)'
;MTRTFISSCLLCIALCGCASSHPRLDKLTVLEDNWPRAFFFRGSEGKAIQLKDRYPTWDGIFSRLMGIEGKTLEEEVPGRSANINFFTRFKKDHPDQLVLLHYNGNARDPRDAQKFFAGHWVYYNGATIEADVPAEPGPDGLTKIKVSDARLFVVNQGRYKNSNDDIGLCALGDDGKPDWSRSEQVQLVSVDRKAGLIVVKRGCYGTTPRAFAAGKAYTAAHVSEGPWGKHSNLLWYYNHSLACPRDAQGRTADDVLVADLVEHFAPGGDLAAYDGLEFDVLFHTRHRHGGRRGLDTDADGISDFGYIDGVNEYGSGVIKFLSDLRAKLGDDRLILADGHHDTHQRGFEILNGIESEGWPSLRDHDVDDWSGGLNRHFYWAQHARAPVFNYTNHKFIERGEKPGQTRQAEVPWRIHRLVMAAGLITDSAICYSTAPPAEPDESFGIWDELRKGTEHELGWLGKPVGEPIRMATSQPNLLAGMNLAAKMSAEGAMMQVNDNQVTLVPTPIAREEEEPKITLTLHDVPCDGSDLYLTMTAAGEPMAAYPSTIGRLVEASIGKQAYQGWLGPKPFENGYYFKGLAGESVDVAFTFEGREPITIMALAAYAAPDVIVRVYENGLVVANPASHPVTVDLQSIRPGNTYRRLQGSSKQDPKTNDGSVVTGPLQLDGKDAIFLVRQ
;
A
#
# COMPACT_ATOMS: atom_id res chain seq x y z
N MET A 1 -11.60 56.64 -50.70
CA MET A 1 -12.17 55.37 -50.22
C MET A 1 -11.09 54.62 -49.48
N THR A 2 -11.16 54.70 -48.16
CA THR A 2 -10.17 54.28 -47.17
C THR A 2 -10.54 52.88 -46.68
N ARG A 3 -9.61 51.91 -46.73
CA ARG A 3 -9.68 50.70 -45.88
C ARG A 3 -8.28 50.25 -45.48
N THR A 4 -7.98 50.52 -44.22
CA THR A 4 -6.84 50.05 -43.44
C THR A 4 -7.10 48.62 -43.00
N PHE A 5 -6.14 47.71 -43.22
CA PHE A 5 -6.13 46.36 -42.65
C PHE A 5 -5.60 46.45 -41.21
N ILE A 6 -6.38 46.02 -40.23
CA ILE A 6 -5.93 45.77 -38.86
C ILE A 6 -5.78 44.25 -38.73
N SER A 7 -4.56 43.82 -38.40
CA SER A 7 -4.20 42.45 -38.08
C SER A 7 -4.54 42.19 -36.61
N SER A 8 -5.38 41.19 -36.33
CA SER A 8 -5.68 40.74 -34.97
C SER A 8 -4.91 39.45 -34.68
N CYS A 9 -3.92 39.54 -33.81
CA CYS A 9 -3.27 38.41 -33.16
C CYS A 9 -4.30 37.67 -32.29
N LEU A 10 -4.56 36.39 -32.58
CA LEU A 10 -5.24 35.48 -31.66
C LEU A 10 -4.20 34.84 -30.75
N LEU A 11 -4.27 35.24 -29.48
CA LEU A 11 -3.57 34.67 -28.35
C LEU A 11 -4.35 33.40 -27.93
N CYS A 12 -3.82 32.21 -28.21
CA CYS A 12 -4.34 30.96 -27.66
C CYS A 12 -3.97 30.85 -26.18
N ILE A 13 -4.85 31.33 -25.31
CA ILE A 13 -4.82 30.97 -23.88
C ILE A 13 -5.56 29.64 -23.75
N ALA A 14 -4.82 28.55 -23.61
CA ALA A 14 -5.34 27.29 -23.09
C ALA A 14 -5.41 27.41 -21.56
N LEU A 15 -6.59 27.73 -21.02
CA LEU A 15 -6.85 27.69 -19.58
C LEU A 15 -7.77 26.50 -19.27
N CYS A 16 -7.21 25.67 -18.38
CA CYS A 16 -7.84 24.96 -17.26
C CYS A 16 -8.93 23.94 -17.55
N GLY A 17 -8.60 22.70 -17.16
CA GLY A 17 -9.50 21.57 -17.09
C GLY A 17 -10.74 21.86 -16.26
N CYS A 18 -11.83 21.21 -16.66
CA CYS A 18 -13.01 21.07 -15.85
C CYS A 18 -12.61 20.42 -14.52
N ALA A 19 -12.54 21.21 -13.45
CA ALA A 19 -12.64 20.66 -12.11
C ALA A 19 -14.03 20.02 -12.02
N SER A 20 -14.09 18.69 -12.03
CA SER A 20 -15.30 18.00 -11.60
C SER A 20 -15.52 18.37 -10.14
N SER A 21 -16.60 19.10 -9.85
CA SER A 21 -17.02 19.35 -8.48
C SER A 21 -17.44 18.02 -7.88
N HIS A 22 -16.91 17.66 -6.71
CA HIS A 22 -17.30 16.46 -5.95
C HIS A 22 -17.96 16.93 -4.65
N PRO A 23 -19.26 17.29 -4.65
CA PRO A 23 -19.87 18.09 -3.58
C PRO A 23 -19.81 17.45 -2.19
N ARG A 24 -19.56 16.14 -2.14
CA ARG A 24 -19.32 15.40 -0.90
C ARG A 24 -17.87 15.56 -0.42
N LEU A 25 -16.90 15.31 -1.28
CA LEU A 25 -15.48 15.31 -0.92
C LEU A 25 -14.93 16.74 -0.73
N ASP A 26 -15.46 17.71 -1.48
CA ASP A 26 -15.03 19.12 -1.44
C ASP A 26 -15.26 19.80 -0.07
N LYS A 27 -16.02 19.16 0.83
CA LYS A 27 -16.31 19.65 2.19
C LYS A 27 -15.40 19.07 3.26
N LEU A 28 -14.54 18.11 2.90
CA LEU A 28 -13.74 17.39 3.87
C LEU A 28 -12.52 18.23 4.26
N THR A 29 -12.44 18.58 5.55
CA THR A 29 -11.34 19.36 6.12
C THR A 29 -9.98 18.74 5.82
N VAL A 30 -9.91 17.40 5.76
CA VAL A 30 -8.65 16.68 5.45
C VAL A 30 -8.17 16.85 4.00
N LEU A 31 -9.04 17.29 3.08
CA LEU A 31 -8.73 17.55 1.68
C LEU A 31 -8.48 19.04 1.39
N GLU A 32 -8.70 19.91 2.37
CA GLU A 32 -8.46 21.35 2.25
C GLU A 32 -6.96 21.71 2.31
N ASP A 33 -6.64 22.97 2.00
CA ASP A 33 -5.27 23.50 1.98
C ASP A 33 -4.71 23.80 3.40
N ASN A 34 -4.81 22.84 4.32
CA ASN A 34 -4.44 22.99 5.73
C ASN A 34 -3.63 21.80 6.28
N TRP A 35 -2.33 22.02 6.55
CA TRP A 35 -1.44 20.98 7.08
C TRP A 35 -1.05 21.25 8.53
N PRO A 36 -0.73 20.23 9.34
CA PRO A 36 -0.81 18.79 9.04
C PRO A 36 -2.24 18.31 8.85
N ARG A 37 -2.44 17.40 7.88
CA ARG A 37 -3.69 16.65 7.71
C ARG A 37 -3.61 15.39 8.58
N ALA A 38 -4.56 15.21 9.49
CA ALA A 38 -4.52 14.08 10.42
C ALA A 38 -5.90 13.55 10.76
N PHE A 39 -6.01 12.23 10.92
CA PHE A 39 -7.24 11.54 11.27
C PHE A 39 -6.96 10.31 12.15
N PHE A 40 -7.97 9.78 12.82
CA PHE A 40 -7.82 8.60 13.67
C PHE A 40 -7.90 7.32 12.87
N PHE A 41 -6.86 6.50 12.96
CA PHE A 41 -6.91 5.11 12.52
C PHE A 41 -7.76 4.28 13.50
N ARG A 42 -7.89 2.97 13.24
CA ARG A 42 -8.66 1.90 13.91
C ARG A 42 -8.78 1.88 15.46
N GLY A 43 -8.20 2.81 16.21
CA GLY A 43 -8.59 3.07 17.60
C GLY A 43 -10.09 3.36 17.76
N SER A 44 -10.70 4.02 16.77
CA SER A 44 -12.14 4.33 16.68
C SER A 44 -13.00 3.05 16.74
N GLU A 45 -12.73 2.05 15.90
CA GLU A 45 -13.46 0.78 15.88
C GLU A 45 -13.30 -0.02 17.18
N GLY A 46 -12.10 -0.01 17.78
CA GLY A 46 -11.79 -0.74 19.00
C GLY A 46 -12.54 -0.15 20.19
N LYS A 47 -12.61 1.18 20.26
CA LYS A 47 -13.33 1.90 21.30
C LYS A 47 -14.84 1.81 21.13
N ALA A 48 -15.38 1.77 19.92
CA ALA A 48 -16.82 1.59 19.71
C ALA A 48 -17.32 0.30 20.37
N ILE A 49 -16.63 -0.84 20.12
CA ILE A 49 -16.93 -2.12 20.78
C ILE A 49 -16.83 -2.03 22.31
N GLN A 50 -15.81 -1.36 22.84
CA GLN A 50 -15.61 -1.23 24.30
C GLN A 50 -16.67 -0.35 24.96
N LEU A 51 -17.06 0.74 24.29
CA LEU A 51 -17.97 1.74 24.83
C LEU A 51 -19.44 1.38 24.61
N LYS A 52 -19.75 0.43 23.71
CA LYS A 52 -21.09 -0.05 23.38
C LYS A 52 -22.00 1.10 22.98
N ASP A 53 -23.03 1.45 23.74
CA ASP A 53 -24.01 2.49 23.36
C ASP A 53 -23.61 3.92 23.77
N ARG A 54 -22.40 4.12 24.30
CA ARG A 54 -21.93 5.42 24.82
C ARG A 54 -21.34 6.31 23.74
N TYR A 55 -22.16 6.64 22.73
CA TYR A 55 -21.74 7.47 21.60
C TYR A 55 -21.15 8.83 22.01
N PRO A 56 -21.75 9.66 22.90
CA PRO A 56 -21.17 10.97 23.23
C PRO A 56 -19.77 10.90 23.81
N THR A 57 -19.46 9.84 24.58
CA THR A 57 -18.11 9.62 25.10
C THR A 57 -17.15 9.24 24.00
N TRP A 58 -17.55 8.37 23.08
CA TRP A 58 -16.73 7.97 21.94
C TRP A 58 -16.48 9.15 20.99
N ASP A 59 -17.53 9.94 20.70
CA ASP A 59 -17.50 11.10 19.84
C ASP A 59 -16.52 12.18 20.35
N GLY A 60 -16.57 12.50 21.65
CA GLY A 60 -15.62 13.44 22.26
C GLY A 60 -14.16 13.00 22.19
N ILE A 61 -13.88 11.72 21.90
CA ILE A 61 -12.52 11.21 21.69
C ILE A 61 -12.09 11.43 20.25
N PHE A 62 -12.96 11.06 19.30
CA PHE A 62 -12.59 10.90 17.89
C PHE A 62 -12.96 12.07 16.98
N SER A 63 -13.74 13.04 17.46
CA SER A 63 -14.02 14.30 16.74
C SER A 63 -12.88 15.33 16.80
N ARG A 64 -11.79 15.01 17.51
CA ARG A 64 -10.65 15.92 17.76
C ARG A 64 -9.65 16.01 16.59
N LEU A 65 -9.85 15.26 15.51
CA LEU A 65 -9.02 15.27 14.29
C LEU A 65 -9.92 15.41 13.06
N MET A 66 -9.36 15.40 11.85
CA MET A 66 -10.08 15.63 10.60
C MET A 66 -10.85 14.41 10.08
N GLY A 67 -10.99 13.34 10.87
CA GLY A 67 -11.73 12.15 10.48
C GLY A 67 -11.38 10.88 11.25
N ILE A 68 -11.97 9.78 10.80
CA ILE A 68 -11.81 8.43 11.34
C ILE A 68 -11.80 7.37 10.23
N GLU A 69 -11.19 6.24 10.54
CA GLU A 69 -11.19 5.04 9.73
C GLU A 69 -11.34 3.78 10.61
N GLY A 70 -12.00 2.74 10.10
CA GLY A 70 -12.11 1.47 10.83
C GLY A 70 -12.81 0.35 10.05
N LYS A 71 -12.69 -0.89 10.55
CA LYS A 71 -13.43 -2.03 10.02
C LYS A 71 -14.84 -2.02 10.60
N THR A 72 -15.80 -2.04 9.69
CA THR A 72 -17.23 -1.98 10.02
C THR A 72 -18.07 -2.97 9.23
N LEU A 73 -17.46 -3.94 8.56
CA LEU A 73 -18.12 -5.06 7.90
C LEU A 73 -17.60 -6.40 8.46
N GLU A 74 -18.25 -7.50 8.08
CA GLU A 74 -17.95 -8.85 8.58
C GLU A 74 -16.83 -9.57 7.82
N GLU A 75 -16.28 -8.94 6.77
CA GLU A 75 -15.43 -9.58 5.78
C GLU A 75 -14.14 -10.15 6.39
N GLU A 76 -13.58 -9.49 7.41
CA GLU A 76 -12.33 -9.92 8.05
C GLU A 76 -12.53 -10.36 9.51
N VAL A 77 -13.31 -9.57 10.25
CA VAL A 77 -13.48 -9.72 11.69
C VAL A 77 -14.97 -9.78 12.00
N PRO A 78 -15.50 -10.95 12.38
CA PRO A 78 -16.91 -11.10 12.70
C PRO A 78 -17.34 -10.21 13.89
N GLY A 79 -18.56 -9.70 13.80
CA GLY A 79 -19.22 -8.81 14.75
C GLY A 79 -18.90 -7.33 14.56
N ARG A 80 -18.16 -6.94 13.52
CA ARG A 80 -17.74 -5.54 13.32
C ARG A 80 -18.81 -4.65 12.73
N SER A 81 -19.84 -5.18 12.10
CA SER A 81 -20.98 -4.38 11.61
C SER A 81 -21.73 -3.65 12.74
N ALA A 82 -21.54 -4.08 13.99
CA ALA A 82 -22.02 -3.33 15.15
C ALA A 82 -21.48 -1.89 15.24
N ASN A 83 -20.32 -1.61 14.61
CA ASN A 83 -19.69 -0.30 14.61
C ASN A 83 -20.33 0.69 13.62
N ILE A 84 -21.08 0.23 12.60
CA ILE A 84 -21.63 1.09 11.53
C ILE A 84 -22.44 2.26 12.10
N ASN A 85 -23.23 2.00 13.15
CA ASN A 85 -24.07 3.03 13.78
C ASN A 85 -23.24 4.17 14.39
N PHE A 86 -22.04 3.88 14.91
CA PHE A 86 -21.14 4.91 15.45
C PHE A 86 -20.60 5.80 14.33
N PHE A 87 -20.09 5.18 13.27
CA PHE A 87 -19.44 5.88 12.16
C PHE A 87 -20.46 6.68 11.34
N THR A 88 -21.64 6.12 11.09
CA THR A 88 -22.73 6.82 10.39
C THR A 88 -23.24 8.01 11.19
N ARG A 89 -23.40 7.86 12.51
CA ARG A 89 -23.80 8.97 13.38
C ARG A 89 -22.71 10.04 13.45
N PHE A 90 -21.45 9.64 13.54
CA PHE A 90 -20.29 10.54 13.50
C PHE A 90 -20.29 11.40 12.24
N LYS A 91 -20.44 10.78 11.07
CA LYS A 91 -20.47 11.52 9.81
C LYS A 91 -21.64 12.52 9.73
N LYS A 92 -22.77 12.19 10.34
CA LYS A 92 -23.92 13.08 10.40
C LYS A 92 -23.67 14.29 11.32
N ASP A 93 -23.03 14.05 12.46
CA ASP A 93 -22.74 15.08 13.46
C ASP A 93 -21.55 15.96 13.02
N HIS A 94 -20.59 15.41 12.27
CA HIS A 94 -19.37 16.06 11.76
C HIS A 94 -19.22 15.87 10.23
N PRO A 95 -20.05 16.54 9.41
CA PRO A 95 -20.11 16.31 7.96
C PRO A 95 -18.83 16.68 7.20
N ASP A 96 -17.97 17.51 7.78
CA ASP A 96 -16.67 17.94 7.26
C ASP A 96 -15.51 17.00 7.65
N GLN A 97 -15.73 16.05 8.56
CA GLN A 97 -14.72 15.09 8.97
C GLN A 97 -14.82 13.80 8.14
N LEU A 98 -13.68 13.26 7.73
CA LEU A 98 -13.56 12.07 6.90
C LEU A 98 -14.08 10.82 7.64
N VAL A 99 -14.81 9.95 6.94
CA VAL A 99 -15.13 8.59 7.40
C VAL A 99 -14.81 7.56 6.32
N LEU A 100 -13.81 6.70 6.59
CA LEU A 100 -13.40 5.61 5.70
C LEU A 100 -13.73 4.23 6.28
N LEU A 101 -14.15 3.33 5.39
CA LEU A 101 -14.18 1.90 5.63
C LEU A 101 -12.77 1.34 5.40
N HIS A 102 -12.21 0.63 6.37
CA HIS A 102 -11.01 -0.18 6.18
C HIS A 102 -11.44 -1.62 5.85
N TYR A 103 -11.19 -2.09 4.64
CA TYR A 103 -11.75 -3.34 4.09
C TYR A 103 -10.66 -4.29 3.61
N ASN A 104 -10.73 -5.58 3.94
CA ASN A 104 -9.74 -6.52 3.39
C ASN A 104 -9.95 -6.76 1.88
N GLY A 105 -9.07 -6.20 1.04
CA GLY A 105 -9.17 -6.32 -0.41
C GLY A 105 -8.78 -7.70 -0.95
N ASN A 106 -7.99 -8.47 -0.20
CA ASN A 106 -7.43 -9.73 -0.65
C ASN A 106 -8.26 -10.96 -0.31
N ALA A 107 -9.01 -10.93 0.79
CA ALA A 107 -9.58 -12.11 1.39
C ALA A 107 -10.89 -11.86 2.16
N ARG A 108 -11.65 -12.92 2.41
CA ARG A 108 -12.90 -12.89 3.20
C ARG A 108 -12.99 -14.04 4.20
N ASP A 109 -13.67 -13.81 5.33
CA ASP A 109 -14.09 -14.85 6.24
C ASP A 109 -15.10 -15.76 5.53
N PRO A 110 -14.88 -17.08 5.49
CA PRO A 110 -15.76 -18.00 4.78
C PRO A 110 -17.18 -18.09 5.34
N ARG A 111 -17.44 -17.52 6.53
CA ARG A 111 -18.81 -17.40 7.07
C ARG A 111 -19.60 -16.25 6.46
N ASP A 112 -18.97 -15.34 5.72
CA ASP A 112 -19.59 -14.21 5.03
C ASP A 112 -19.49 -14.36 3.49
N ALA A 113 -19.19 -15.58 3.02
CA ALA A 113 -18.89 -15.90 1.63
C ALA A 113 -20.09 -16.33 0.78
N GLN A 114 -21.34 -16.22 1.27
CA GLN A 114 -22.51 -16.88 0.66
C GLN A 114 -22.85 -16.38 -0.75
N LYS A 115 -22.45 -15.15 -1.11
CA LYS A 115 -22.68 -14.57 -2.45
C LYS A 115 -21.74 -15.15 -3.52
N PHE A 116 -20.67 -15.82 -3.11
CA PHE A 116 -19.61 -16.32 -3.99
C PHE A 116 -19.77 -17.82 -4.23
N PHE A 117 -19.44 -18.29 -5.43
CA PHE A 117 -19.34 -19.74 -5.68
C PHE A 117 -17.91 -20.23 -5.48
N ALA A 118 -17.71 -21.55 -5.44
CA ALA A 118 -16.41 -22.12 -5.09
C ALA A 118 -15.25 -21.69 -6.02
N GLY A 119 -15.49 -21.52 -7.33
CA GLY A 119 -14.45 -21.10 -8.28
C GLY A 119 -14.05 -19.62 -8.16
N HIS A 120 -14.75 -18.83 -7.35
CA HIS A 120 -14.37 -17.44 -7.04
C HIS A 120 -13.21 -17.32 -6.04
N TRP A 121 -12.78 -18.44 -5.45
CA TRP A 121 -11.67 -18.47 -4.49
C TRP A 121 -10.41 -19.01 -5.15
N VAL A 122 -9.25 -18.59 -4.65
CA VAL A 122 -7.96 -19.15 -5.09
C VAL A 122 -7.67 -20.42 -4.30
N TYR A 123 -7.34 -21.49 -5.01
CA TYR A 123 -6.87 -22.75 -4.43
C TYR A 123 -5.37 -22.92 -4.66
N TYR A 124 -4.73 -23.74 -3.83
CA TYR A 124 -3.46 -24.34 -4.21
C TYR A 124 -3.71 -25.49 -5.19
N ASN A 125 -2.69 -25.90 -5.95
CA ASN A 125 -2.73 -27.21 -6.59
C ASN A 125 -2.98 -28.32 -5.56
N GLY A 126 -3.71 -29.35 -5.97
CA GLY A 126 -4.38 -30.31 -5.12
C GLY A 126 -4.14 -31.75 -5.56
N ALA A 127 -5.02 -32.65 -5.14
CA ALA A 127 -4.90 -34.09 -5.34
C ALA A 127 -6.19 -34.71 -5.87
N THR A 128 -6.05 -35.72 -6.72
CA THR A 128 -7.16 -36.61 -7.10
C THR A 128 -7.59 -37.43 -5.88
N ILE A 129 -8.90 -37.58 -5.70
CA ILE A 129 -9.54 -38.46 -4.70
C ILE A 129 -9.54 -39.90 -5.22
N GLU A 130 -8.93 -40.83 -4.50
CA GLU A 130 -8.67 -42.21 -4.96
C GLU A 130 -9.67 -43.25 -4.45
N ALA A 131 -10.60 -42.87 -3.57
CA ALA A 131 -11.64 -43.74 -3.04
C ALA A 131 -12.98 -43.01 -2.99
N ASP A 132 -14.09 -43.75 -3.09
CA ASP A 132 -15.42 -43.17 -3.02
C ASP A 132 -15.62 -42.41 -1.70
N VAL A 133 -16.12 -41.20 -1.81
CA VAL A 133 -16.51 -40.35 -0.69
C VAL A 133 -18.03 -40.40 -0.60
N PRO A 134 -18.62 -40.86 0.52
CA PRO A 134 -20.06 -40.94 0.66
C PRO A 134 -20.73 -39.56 0.78
N ALA A 135 -22.02 -39.53 0.45
CA ALA A 135 -22.88 -38.34 0.58
C ALA A 135 -23.15 -37.94 2.03
N GLU A 136 -22.87 -38.80 3.00
CA GLU A 136 -23.05 -38.52 4.43
C GLU A 136 -21.71 -38.68 5.16
N PRO A 137 -21.43 -37.87 6.20
CA PRO A 137 -20.25 -38.07 7.03
C PRO A 137 -20.33 -39.38 7.81
N GLY A 138 -19.19 -39.81 8.38
CA GLY A 138 -19.16 -40.92 9.32
C GLY A 138 -19.92 -40.63 10.62
N PRO A 139 -20.14 -41.63 11.48
CA PRO A 139 -20.91 -41.50 12.72
C PRO A 139 -20.38 -40.43 13.71
N ASP A 140 -19.10 -40.08 13.60
CA ASP A 140 -18.41 -39.05 14.39
C ASP A 140 -18.43 -37.65 13.73
N GLY A 141 -19.13 -37.50 12.60
CA GLY A 141 -19.15 -36.28 11.80
C GLY A 141 -17.89 -36.08 10.96
N LEU A 142 -17.00 -37.07 10.90
CA LEU A 142 -15.73 -37.02 10.16
C LEU A 142 -15.76 -37.95 8.95
N THR A 143 -14.94 -37.64 7.95
CA THR A 143 -14.75 -38.51 6.78
C THR A 143 -13.27 -38.68 6.49
N LYS A 144 -12.84 -39.92 6.27
CA LYS A 144 -11.49 -40.24 5.79
C LYS A 144 -11.52 -40.28 4.27
N ILE A 145 -10.68 -39.48 3.63
CA ILE A 145 -10.59 -39.39 2.17
C ILE A 145 -9.20 -39.83 1.75
N LYS A 146 -9.13 -40.82 0.85
CA LYS A 146 -7.89 -41.27 0.22
C LYS A 146 -7.55 -40.34 -0.94
N VAL A 147 -6.34 -39.81 -0.94
CA VAL A 147 -5.86 -38.82 -1.92
C VAL A 147 -4.50 -39.23 -2.47
N SER A 148 -4.27 -38.87 -3.74
CA SER A 148 -3.02 -39.16 -4.46
C SER A 148 -1.79 -38.48 -3.87
N ASP A 149 -1.94 -37.30 -3.25
CA ASP A 149 -0.86 -36.66 -2.49
C ASP A 149 -1.36 -35.93 -1.23
N ALA A 150 -1.33 -36.63 -0.10
CA ALA A 150 -1.72 -36.05 1.20
C ALA A 150 -0.74 -34.98 1.71
N ARG A 151 0.44 -34.78 1.08
CA ARG A 151 1.42 -33.78 1.53
C ARG A 151 1.01 -32.35 1.18
N LEU A 152 0.03 -32.18 0.29
CA LEU A 152 -0.55 -30.89 -0.12
C LEU A 152 -1.48 -30.29 0.95
N PHE A 153 -1.79 -31.03 2.02
CA PHE A 153 -2.66 -30.58 3.10
C PHE A 153 -1.88 -30.41 4.41
N VAL A 154 -2.22 -29.35 5.16
CA VAL A 154 -1.45 -28.82 6.28
C VAL A 154 -2.35 -28.54 7.48
N VAL A 155 -1.92 -29.07 8.63
CA VAL A 155 -2.47 -28.77 9.95
C VAL A 155 -1.54 -27.80 10.70
N ASN A 156 -2.06 -27.10 11.73
CA ASN A 156 -1.30 -26.16 12.56
C ASN A 156 -0.64 -25.01 11.78
N GLN A 157 -1.35 -24.48 10.79
CA GLN A 157 -1.01 -23.30 10.02
C GLN A 157 -1.70 -22.03 10.52
N GLY A 158 -1.71 -21.00 9.68
CA GLY A 158 -2.19 -19.66 10.00
C GLY A 158 -1.21 -18.89 10.89
N ARG A 159 -1.59 -17.64 11.17
CA ARG A 159 -0.83 -16.68 11.97
C ARG A 159 -0.41 -17.25 13.33
N TYR A 160 -1.31 -17.96 14.02
CA TYR A 160 -1.05 -18.51 15.36
C TYR A 160 -0.66 -19.99 15.40
N LYS A 161 -0.43 -20.62 14.24
CA LYS A 161 -0.03 -22.05 14.12
C LYS A 161 -0.98 -23.02 14.83
N ASN A 162 -2.28 -22.75 14.76
CA ASN A 162 -3.32 -23.51 15.44
C ASN A 162 -4.57 -23.72 14.57
N SER A 163 -4.52 -23.34 13.30
CA SER A 163 -5.60 -23.54 12.33
C SER A 163 -5.20 -24.65 11.35
N ASN A 164 -6.17 -25.34 10.76
CA ASN A 164 -5.91 -26.32 9.70
C ASN A 164 -6.41 -25.76 8.37
N ASP A 165 -6.00 -26.35 7.24
CA ASP A 165 -6.55 -25.98 5.93
C ASP A 165 -8.08 -26.08 5.92
N ASP A 166 -8.70 -25.07 5.30
CA ASP A 166 -10.00 -25.24 4.67
C ASP A 166 -9.79 -25.78 3.26
N ILE A 167 -10.65 -26.70 2.83
CA ILE A 167 -10.44 -27.51 1.63
C ILE A 167 -11.71 -27.48 0.77
N GLY A 168 -11.54 -27.30 -0.53
CA GLY A 168 -12.57 -27.57 -1.53
C GLY A 168 -12.48 -29.02 -2.01
N LEU A 169 -13.64 -29.67 -2.14
CA LEU A 169 -13.83 -30.92 -2.88
C LEU A 169 -14.66 -30.61 -4.12
N CYS A 170 -14.29 -31.13 -5.29
CA CYS A 170 -15.06 -30.94 -6.52
C CYS A 170 -15.02 -32.19 -7.41
N ALA A 171 -15.98 -32.29 -8.33
CA ALA A 171 -15.92 -33.31 -9.38
C ALA A 171 -14.80 -32.99 -10.39
N LEU A 172 -14.32 -34.00 -11.11
CA LEU A 172 -13.55 -33.76 -12.34
C LEU A 172 -14.50 -33.73 -13.54
N GLY A 173 -14.31 -32.76 -14.42
CA GLY A 173 -14.97 -32.67 -15.72
C GLY A 173 -14.51 -33.76 -16.68
N ASP A 174 -15.16 -33.83 -17.84
CA ASP A 174 -14.82 -34.80 -18.89
C ASP A 174 -13.44 -34.52 -19.52
N ASP A 175 -12.95 -33.29 -19.42
CA ASP A 175 -11.61 -32.84 -19.79
C ASP A 175 -10.55 -33.18 -18.73
N GLY A 176 -10.95 -33.72 -17.59
CA GLY A 176 -10.07 -34.06 -16.47
C GLY A 176 -9.70 -32.86 -15.58
N LYS A 177 -10.30 -31.69 -15.79
CA LYS A 177 -10.09 -30.50 -14.96
C LYS A 177 -11.09 -30.44 -13.79
N PRO A 178 -10.76 -29.76 -12.68
CA PRO A 178 -11.69 -29.51 -11.57
C PRO A 178 -12.97 -28.77 -12.01
N ASP A 179 -14.14 -29.30 -11.66
CA ASP A 179 -15.45 -28.65 -11.83
C ASP A 179 -15.96 -28.08 -10.50
N TRP A 180 -15.61 -26.83 -10.24
CA TRP A 180 -15.96 -26.11 -9.02
C TRP A 180 -17.46 -25.77 -8.89
N SER A 181 -18.26 -25.93 -9.95
CA SER A 181 -19.72 -25.80 -9.86
C SER A 181 -20.37 -26.96 -9.09
N ARG A 182 -19.66 -28.10 -9.01
CA ARG A 182 -20.08 -29.32 -8.31
C ARG A 182 -19.16 -29.60 -7.13
N SER A 183 -19.21 -28.68 -6.17
CA SER A 183 -18.26 -28.65 -5.05
C SER A 183 -18.89 -28.73 -3.66
N GLU A 184 -18.04 -28.99 -2.69
CA GLU A 184 -18.30 -28.95 -1.25
C GLU A 184 -17.09 -28.33 -0.54
N GLN A 185 -17.34 -27.52 0.50
CA GLN A 185 -16.28 -26.99 1.35
C GLN A 185 -16.19 -27.80 2.64
N VAL A 186 -14.98 -28.19 3.02
CA VAL A 186 -14.71 -29.05 4.18
C VAL A 186 -13.58 -28.44 5.02
N GLN A 187 -13.52 -28.80 6.30
CA GLN A 187 -12.45 -28.39 7.19
C GLN A 187 -11.52 -29.56 7.51
N LEU A 188 -10.22 -29.37 7.34
CA LEU A 188 -9.23 -30.39 7.67
C LEU A 188 -9.11 -30.61 9.17
N VAL A 189 -9.10 -31.88 9.59
CA VAL A 189 -8.91 -32.30 10.98
C VAL A 189 -7.52 -32.91 11.17
N SER A 190 -7.12 -33.82 10.29
CA SER A 190 -5.80 -34.46 10.36
C SER A 190 -5.33 -35.02 9.01
N VAL A 191 -4.03 -35.31 8.92
CA VAL A 191 -3.38 -35.85 7.71
C VAL A 191 -2.51 -37.05 8.09
N ASP A 192 -2.73 -38.19 7.41
CA ASP A 192 -1.81 -39.32 7.41
C ASP A 192 -1.09 -39.40 6.06
N ARG A 193 0.13 -38.84 6.02
CA ARG A 193 0.95 -38.74 4.81
C ARG A 193 1.43 -40.11 4.32
N LYS A 194 1.58 -41.10 5.20
CA LYS A 194 2.04 -42.44 4.83
C LYS A 194 0.90 -43.24 4.23
N ALA A 195 -0.28 -43.13 4.83
CA ALA A 195 -1.47 -43.78 4.32
C ALA A 195 -2.12 -43.03 3.15
N GLY A 196 -1.68 -41.81 2.81
CA GLY A 196 -2.31 -40.99 1.76
C GLY A 196 -3.74 -40.61 2.12
N LEU A 197 -4.01 -40.34 3.41
CA LEU A 197 -5.35 -40.05 3.92
C LEU A 197 -5.41 -38.64 4.50
N ILE A 198 -6.51 -37.95 4.25
CA ILE A 198 -6.94 -36.78 5.00
C ILE A 198 -8.22 -37.08 5.76
N VAL A 199 -8.39 -36.48 6.93
CA VAL A 199 -9.62 -36.55 7.73
C VAL A 199 -10.24 -35.17 7.77
N VAL A 200 -11.51 -35.07 7.38
CA VAL A 200 -12.21 -33.79 7.24
C VAL A 200 -13.54 -33.79 7.97
N LYS A 201 -13.98 -32.59 8.39
CA LYS A 201 -15.36 -32.29 8.74
C LYS A 201 -16.09 -31.82 7.46
N ARG A 202 -17.20 -32.47 7.14
CA ARG A 202 -17.98 -32.27 5.89
C ARG A 202 -18.99 -31.13 6.00
N GLY A 203 -19.43 -30.60 4.86
CA GLY A 203 -20.52 -29.61 4.78
C GLY A 203 -20.25 -28.32 5.55
N CYS A 204 -19.03 -27.79 5.46
CA CYS A 204 -18.67 -26.55 6.13
C CYS A 204 -19.09 -25.32 5.30
N TYR A 205 -19.12 -24.16 5.96
CA TYR A 205 -19.23 -22.84 5.31
C TYR A 205 -20.45 -22.68 4.39
N GLY A 206 -21.60 -23.22 4.81
CA GLY A 206 -22.85 -23.13 4.05
C GLY A 206 -23.02 -24.17 2.94
N THR A 207 -22.07 -25.10 2.78
CA THR A 207 -22.22 -26.23 1.85
C THR A 207 -22.83 -27.47 2.51
N THR A 208 -23.30 -28.42 1.70
CA THR A 208 -23.84 -29.70 2.15
C THR A 208 -22.94 -30.86 1.70
N PRO A 209 -22.82 -31.94 2.50
CA PRO A 209 -22.08 -33.15 2.09
C PRO A 209 -22.54 -33.71 0.73
N ARG A 210 -21.58 -34.12 -0.11
CA ARG A 210 -21.82 -34.71 -1.45
C ARG A 210 -21.09 -36.04 -1.63
N ALA A 211 -21.63 -36.91 -2.50
CA ALA A 211 -20.89 -38.08 -2.93
C ALA A 211 -19.87 -37.72 -4.02
N PHE A 212 -18.66 -38.25 -3.93
CA PHE A 212 -17.62 -38.14 -4.96
C PHE A 212 -17.08 -39.54 -5.29
N ALA A 213 -16.99 -39.86 -6.58
CA ALA A 213 -16.50 -41.17 -7.02
C ALA A 213 -14.97 -41.19 -7.12
N ALA A 214 -14.38 -42.35 -6.80
CA ALA A 214 -12.95 -42.59 -6.90
C ALA A 214 -12.41 -42.29 -8.31
N GLY A 215 -11.31 -41.53 -8.39
CA GLY A 215 -10.67 -41.14 -9.64
C GLY A 215 -11.46 -40.15 -10.49
N LYS A 216 -12.59 -39.63 -9.98
CA LYS A 216 -13.49 -38.69 -10.68
C LYS A 216 -13.76 -37.42 -9.88
N ALA A 217 -12.91 -37.15 -8.89
CA ALA A 217 -13.02 -35.99 -8.03
C ALA A 217 -11.65 -35.51 -7.59
N TYR A 218 -11.61 -34.25 -7.22
CA TYR A 218 -10.41 -33.50 -6.88
C TYR A 218 -10.60 -32.78 -5.57
N THR A 219 -9.49 -32.53 -4.89
CA THR A 219 -9.47 -31.80 -3.63
C THR A 219 -8.26 -30.88 -3.55
N ALA A 220 -8.50 -29.64 -3.14
CA ALA A 220 -7.48 -28.61 -3.01
C ALA A 220 -7.70 -27.76 -1.76
N ALA A 221 -6.59 -27.36 -1.12
CA ALA A 221 -6.65 -26.42 0.00
C ALA A 221 -6.85 -24.99 -0.52
N HIS A 222 -7.68 -24.21 0.19
CA HIS A 222 -7.80 -22.77 -0.06
C HIS A 222 -6.47 -22.07 0.16
N VAL A 223 -6.19 -21.05 -0.66
CA VAL A 223 -5.17 -20.06 -0.31
C VAL A 223 -5.78 -19.11 0.70
N SER A 224 -5.07 -18.92 1.81
CA SER A 224 -5.63 -18.20 2.96
C SER A 224 -4.62 -17.38 3.73
N GLU A 225 -5.11 -16.36 4.43
CA GLU A 225 -4.36 -15.59 5.42
C GLU A 225 -5.02 -15.56 6.79
N GLY A 226 -4.41 -14.81 7.72
CA GLY A 226 -4.90 -14.72 9.09
C GLY A 226 -4.72 -16.04 9.85
N PRO A 227 -5.60 -16.36 10.81
CA PRO A 227 -6.70 -15.50 11.29
C PRO A 227 -6.19 -14.19 11.92
N TRP A 228 -6.96 -13.11 11.77
CA TRP A 228 -6.69 -11.81 12.39
C TRP A 228 -7.44 -11.69 13.72
N GLY A 229 -6.86 -12.32 14.75
CA GLY A 229 -7.46 -12.47 16.08
C GLY A 229 -7.72 -13.91 16.46
N LYS A 230 -7.72 -14.22 17.77
CA LYS A 230 -7.83 -15.60 18.28
C LYS A 230 -9.19 -16.28 18.03
N HIS A 231 -10.19 -15.51 17.65
CA HIS A 231 -11.57 -15.99 17.40
C HIS A 231 -11.99 -15.84 15.93
N SER A 232 -11.06 -15.44 15.06
CA SER A 232 -11.30 -15.29 13.62
C SER A 232 -10.94 -16.59 12.88
N ASN A 233 -11.44 -16.76 11.66
CA ASN A 233 -11.08 -17.88 10.79
C ASN A 233 -9.89 -17.53 9.91
N LEU A 234 -9.33 -18.55 9.26
CA LEU A 234 -8.55 -18.32 8.03
C LEU A 234 -9.46 -17.64 7.01
N LEU A 235 -8.92 -16.62 6.33
CA LEU A 235 -9.67 -15.88 5.31
C LEU A 235 -9.32 -16.42 3.93
N TRP A 236 -10.31 -16.63 3.08
CA TRP A 236 -10.14 -17.17 1.73
C TRP A 236 -9.84 -16.07 0.74
N TYR A 237 -8.87 -16.30 -0.13
CA TYR A 237 -8.45 -15.30 -1.11
C TYR A 237 -9.45 -15.18 -2.25
N TYR A 238 -9.87 -13.96 -2.55
CA TYR A 238 -10.61 -13.68 -3.79
C TYR A 238 -9.72 -14.01 -4.98
N ASN A 239 -10.32 -14.60 -6.01
CA ASN A 239 -9.65 -14.86 -7.26
C ASN A 239 -9.81 -13.65 -8.21
N HIS A 240 -8.89 -12.69 -8.10
CA HIS A 240 -8.82 -11.52 -8.98
C HIS A 240 -8.27 -11.83 -10.37
N SER A 241 -7.93 -13.08 -10.71
CA SER A 241 -7.36 -13.41 -12.02
C SER A 241 -8.33 -13.12 -13.16
N LEU A 242 -7.80 -12.68 -14.31
CA LEU A 242 -8.61 -12.55 -15.54
C LEU A 242 -9.13 -13.90 -16.03
N ALA A 243 -8.43 -14.99 -15.70
CA ALA A 243 -8.87 -16.37 -15.92
C ALA A 243 -9.77 -16.94 -14.80
N CYS A 244 -10.21 -16.13 -13.83
CA CYS A 244 -11.08 -16.59 -12.76
C CYS A 244 -12.32 -17.34 -13.30
N PRO A 245 -12.63 -18.55 -12.78
CA PRO A 245 -13.84 -19.28 -13.13
C PRO A 245 -15.11 -18.44 -12.97
N ARG A 246 -16.04 -18.64 -13.91
CA ARG A 246 -17.33 -17.93 -13.92
C ARG A 246 -18.43 -18.75 -13.27
N ASP A 247 -19.32 -18.06 -12.55
CA ASP A 247 -20.50 -18.69 -11.95
C ASP A 247 -21.57 -19.01 -13.01
N ALA A 248 -22.70 -19.57 -12.57
CA ALA A 248 -23.82 -19.90 -13.46
C ALA A 248 -24.47 -18.66 -14.13
N GLN A 249 -24.19 -17.45 -13.65
CA GLN A 249 -24.61 -16.18 -14.24
C GLN A 249 -23.51 -15.54 -15.12
N GLY A 250 -22.36 -16.20 -15.27
CA GLY A 250 -21.22 -15.73 -16.05
C GLY A 250 -20.30 -14.74 -15.30
N ARG A 251 -20.46 -14.59 -13.99
CA ARG A 251 -19.74 -13.61 -13.16
C ARG A 251 -18.44 -14.17 -12.60
N THR A 252 -17.38 -13.37 -12.58
CA THR A 252 -16.14 -13.66 -11.84
C THR A 252 -16.26 -13.28 -10.36
N ALA A 253 -15.23 -13.55 -9.55
CA ALA A 253 -15.20 -13.14 -8.15
C ALA A 253 -15.34 -11.62 -8.02
N ASP A 254 -14.64 -10.88 -8.87
CA ASP A 254 -14.65 -9.41 -8.89
C ASP A 254 -16.01 -8.83 -9.25
N ASP A 255 -16.73 -9.45 -10.20
CA ASP A 255 -18.08 -9.02 -10.55
C ASP A 255 -19.02 -9.10 -9.33
N VAL A 256 -18.86 -10.13 -8.50
CA VAL A 256 -19.63 -10.30 -7.25
C VAL A 256 -19.17 -9.32 -6.18
N LEU A 257 -17.87 -9.17 -5.98
CA LEU A 257 -17.30 -8.26 -4.98
C LEU A 257 -17.63 -6.80 -5.26
N VAL A 258 -17.56 -6.36 -6.53
CA VAL A 258 -17.98 -5.01 -6.93
C VAL A 258 -19.46 -4.80 -6.65
N ALA A 259 -20.32 -5.75 -7.00
CA ALA A 259 -21.75 -5.64 -6.74
C ALA A 259 -22.05 -5.54 -5.23
N ASP A 260 -21.36 -6.35 -4.42
CA ASP A 260 -21.48 -6.36 -2.95
C ASP A 260 -21.06 -5.02 -2.33
N LEU A 261 -19.86 -4.52 -2.65
CA LEU A 261 -19.40 -3.22 -2.15
C LEU A 261 -20.31 -2.07 -2.59
N VAL A 262 -20.75 -2.06 -3.85
CA VAL A 262 -21.65 -1.01 -4.35
C VAL A 262 -23.00 -1.02 -3.61
N GLU A 263 -23.52 -2.19 -3.23
CA GLU A 263 -24.75 -2.32 -2.44
C GLU A 263 -24.62 -1.61 -1.08
N HIS A 264 -23.50 -1.77 -0.38
CA HIS A 264 -23.22 -1.11 0.90
C HIS A 264 -23.17 0.43 0.78
N PHE A 265 -22.56 0.95 -0.28
CA PHE A 265 -22.39 2.41 -0.48
C PHE A 265 -23.58 3.10 -1.16
N ALA A 266 -24.50 2.35 -1.76
CA ALA A 266 -25.67 2.86 -2.45
C ALA A 266 -26.61 3.63 -1.51
N PRO A 267 -27.50 4.51 -2.03
CA PRO A 267 -28.54 5.13 -1.23
C PRO A 267 -29.39 4.09 -0.49
N GLY A 268 -29.43 4.17 0.85
CA GLY A 268 -30.11 3.20 1.71
C GLY A 268 -29.27 2.01 2.15
N GLY A 269 -28.06 1.85 1.59
CA GLY A 269 -27.03 0.95 2.11
C GLY A 269 -26.51 1.42 3.46
N ASP A 270 -25.93 0.50 4.21
CA ASP A 270 -25.40 0.70 5.56
C ASP A 270 -24.16 1.61 5.60
N LEU A 271 -23.41 1.72 4.51
CA LEU A 271 -22.26 2.60 4.35
C LEU A 271 -22.55 3.86 3.53
N ALA A 272 -23.81 4.17 3.21
CA ALA A 272 -24.17 5.32 2.38
C ALA A 272 -23.60 6.68 2.87
N ALA A 273 -23.38 6.80 4.18
CA ALA A 273 -22.81 7.99 4.80
C ALA A 273 -21.29 8.12 4.60
N TYR A 274 -20.55 7.01 4.47
CA TYR A 274 -19.09 6.98 4.43
C TYR A 274 -18.57 7.76 3.22
N ASP A 275 -17.38 8.32 3.32
CA ASP A 275 -16.76 9.11 2.24
C ASP A 275 -15.98 8.24 1.25
N GLY A 276 -15.72 6.98 1.60
CA GLY A 276 -14.98 6.05 0.77
C GLY A 276 -14.54 4.81 1.53
N LEU A 277 -13.58 4.10 0.93
CA LEU A 277 -12.94 2.95 1.52
C LEU A 277 -11.44 2.93 1.22
N GLU A 278 -10.71 2.27 2.10
CA GLU A 278 -9.36 1.80 1.90
C GLU A 278 -9.31 0.27 1.93
N PHE A 279 -8.51 -0.31 1.04
CA PHE A 279 -8.26 -1.75 0.98
C PHE A 279 -7.01 -2.17 1.79
N ASP A 280 -7.25 -2.56 3.05
CA ASP A 280 -6.30 -3.14 4.01
C ASP A 280 -5.80 -4.48 3.48
N VAL A 281 -4.67 -4.37 2.78
CA VAL A 281 -4.09 -5.28 1.79
C VAL A 281 -4.92 -5.51 0.52
N LEU A 282 -4.29 -5.22 -0.62
CA LEU A 282 -4.70 -5.64 -1.97
C LEU A 282 -3.42 -5.82 -2.81
N PHE A 283 -3.15 -7.04 -3.27
CA PHE A 283 -1.85 -7.36 -3.90
C PHE A 283 -1.89 -7.42 -5.43
N HIS A 284 -0.88 -6.84 -6.07
CA HIS A 284 -0.58 -6.99 -7.50
C HIS A 284 0.12 -8.32 -7.81
N THR A 285 1.05 -8.76 -6.95
CA THR A 285 1.72 -10.06 -7.07
C THR A 285 1.55 -10.85 -5.79
N ARG A 286 1.37 -12.17 -5.93
CA ARG A 286 1.32 -13.08 -4.79
C ARG A 286 2.70 -13.72 -4.59
N HIS A 287 3.11 -13.86 -3.32
CA HIS A 287 4.38 -14.49 -3.01
C HIS A 287 4.39 -15.96 -3.48
N ARG A 288 5.41 -16.31 -4.27
CA ARG A 288 5.69 -17.71 -4.58
C ARG A 288 6.21 -18.40 -3.31
N HIS A 289 5.34 -19.15 -2.65
CA HIS A 289 5.77 -19.99 -1.54
C HIS A 289 6.54 -21.19 -2.08
N GLY A 290 7.78 -21.39 -1.60
CA GLY A 290 8.53 -22.61 -1.91
C GLY A 290 7.83 -23.84 -1.34
N GLY A 291 7.87 -24.95 -2.08
CA GLY A 291 7.29 -26.23 -1.63
C GLY A 291 6.50 -26.94 -2.73
N ARG A 292 5.53 -27.77 -2.31
CA ARG A 292 4.67 -28.57 -3.21
C ARG A 292 3.34 -27.88 -3.55
N ARG A 293 3.02 -26.79 -2.85
CA ARG A 293 1.82 -25.99 -3.04
C ARG A 293 2.19 -24.73 -3.81
N GLY A 294 1.55 -24.54 -4.96
CA GLY A 294 1.55 -23.30 -5.72
C GLY A 294 0.12 -22.87 -5.99
N LEU A 295 -0.08 -21.57 -6.23
CA LEU A 295 -1.42 -21.01 -6.47
C LEU A 295 -1.91 -21.46 -7.84
N ASP A 296 -3.20 -21.74 -7.92
CA ASP A 296 -3.95 -22.16 -9.11
C ASP A 296 -5.10 -21.16 -9.28
N THR A 297 -4.92 -20.19 -10.18
CA THR A 297 -5.82 -19.04 -10.35
C THR A 297 -6.78 -19.19 -11.52
N ASP A 298 -6.49 -20.03 -12.51
CA ASP A 298 -7.49 -20.47 -13.50
C ASP A 298 -8.32 -21.68 -13.02
N ALA A 299 -7.96 -22.24 -11.86
CA ALA A 299 -8.63 -23.30 -11.13
C ALA A 299 -8.65 -24.65 -11.88
N ASP A 300 -7.66 -24.89 -12.73
CA ASP A 300 -7.58 -26.07 -13.59
C ASP A 300 -6.86 -27.28 -12.96
N GLY A 301 -6.37 -27.10 -11.73
CA GLY A 301 -5.66 -28.10 -10.94
C GLY A 301 -4.13 -28.01 -11.06
N ILE A 302 -3.61 -27.16 -11.92
CA ILE A 302 -2.18 -26.94 -12.13
C ILE A 302 -1.82 -25.56 -11.57
N SER A 303 -0.66 -25.46 -10.92
CA SER A 303 -0.24 -24.17 -10.37
C SER A 303 0.28 -23.24 -11.48
N ASP A 304 -0.25 -22.03 -11.51
CA ASP A 304 0.13 -20.92 -12.39
C ASP A 304 0.80 -19.75 -11.63
N PHE A 305 0.67 -19.71 -10.29
CA PHE A 305 1.13 -18.60 -9.44
C PHE A 305 0.53 -17.21 -9.81
N GLY A 306 -0.60 -17.18 -10.50
CA GLY A 306 -1.19 -15.97 -11.09
C GLY A 306 -0.59 -15.54 -12.43
N TYR A 307 0.30 -16.36 -13.00
CA TYR A 307 0.96 -16.11 -14.29
C TYR A 307 0.48 -17.08 -15.36
N ILE A 308 -0.15 -16.57 -16.42
CA ILE A 308 -0.58 -17.35 -17.59
C ILE A 308 0.16 -16.81 -18.81
N ASP A 309 0.81 -17.72 -19.56
CA ASP A 309 1.67 -17.37 -20.70
C ASP A 309 2.74 -16.30 -20.38
N GLY A 310 3.26 -16.33 -19.15
CA GLY A 310 4.29 -15.39 -18.66
C GLY A 310 3.77 -14.01 -18.26
N VAL A 311 2.45 -13.80 -18.26
CA VAL A 311 1.79 -12.53 -17.90
C VAL A 311 1.17 -12.65 -16.53
N ASN A 312 1.40 -11.68 -15.64
CA ASN A 312 0.70 -11.60 -14.35
C ASN A 312 -0.78 -11.23 -14.56
N GLU A 313 -1.61 -12.24 -14.85
CA GLU A 313 -3.06 -12.08 -15.03
C GLU A 313 -3.75 -11.70 -13.73
N TYR A 314 -3.27 -12.18 -12.59
CA TYR A 314 -3.82 -11.81 -11.28
C TYR A 314 -3.69 -10.30 -11.04
N GLY A 315 -2.48 -9.75 -11.22
CA GLY A 315 -2.24 -8.32 -11.05
C GLY A 315 -3.01 -7.47 -12.05
N SER A 316 -3.18 -7.94 -13.29
CA SER A 316 -4.00 -7.26 -14.31
C SER A 316 -5.50 -7.27 -13.94
N GLY A 317 -5.99 -8.36 -13.38
CA GLY A 317 -7.36 -8.46 -12.93
C GLY A 317 -7.66 -7.63 -11.68
N VAL A 318 -6.70 -7.44 -10.77
CA VAL A 318 -6.81 -6.43 -9.69
C VAL A 318 -7.03 -5.02 -10.26
N ILE A 319 -6.33 -4.63 -11.33
CA ILE A 319 -6.56 -3.33 -11.98
C ILE A 319 -7.95 -3.27 -12.61
N LYS A 320 -8.42 -4.36 -13.21
CA LYS A 320 -9.79 -4.45 -13.73
C LYS A 320 -10.83 -4.29 -12.61
N PHE A 321 -10.67 -5.00 -11.50
CA PHE A 321 -11.53 -4.89 -10.31
C PHE A 321 -11.62 -3.44 -9.83
N LEU A 322 -10.49 -2.76 -9.65
CA LEU A 322 -10.45 -1.37 -9.20
C LEU A 322 -11.14 -0.43 -10.21
N SER A 323 -10.92 -0.65 -11.51
CA SER A 323 -11.56 0.13 -12.57
C SER A 323 -13.08 -0.05 -12.55
N ASP A 324 -13.57 -1.28 -12.43
CA ASP A 324 -15.00 -1.58 -12.39
C ASP A 324 -15.65 -1.01 -11.13
N LEU A 325 -14.98 -1.13 -9.98
CA LEU A 325 -15.45 -0.53 -8.72
C LEU A 325 -15.54 0.99 -8.84
N ARG A 326 -14.50 1.66 -9.36
CA ARG A 326 -14.51 3.11 -9.60
C ARG A 326 -15.67 3.51 -10.52
N ALA A 327 -15.88 2.79 -11.61
CA ALA A 327 -16.96 3.07 -12.55
C ALA A 327 -18.35 2.97 -11.90
N LYS A 328 -18.53 2.13 -10.87
CA LYS A 328 -19.80 1.96 -10.17
C LYS A 328 -19.99 2.87 -8.96
N LEU A 329 -18.95 3.11 -8.17
CA LEU A 329 -18.99 4.01 -7.00
C LEU A 329 -18.98 5.50 -7.40
N GLY A 330 -18.41 5.81 -8.57
CA GLY A 330 -18.26 7.17 -9.06
C GLY A 330 -17.13 7.94 -8.39
N ASP A 331 -17.09 9.25 -8.64
CA ASP A 331 -16.01 10.13 -8.18
C ASP A 331 -16.31 10.84 -6.84
N ASP A 332 -17.53 10.71 -6.32
CA ASP A 332 -17.93 11.25 -5.01
C ASP A 332 -17.47 10.38 -3.82
N ARG A 333 -16.55 9.44 -4.09
CA ARG A 333 -16.01 8.48 -3.11
C ARG A 333 -14.50 8.40 -3.22
N LEU A 334 -13.83 8.37 -2.06
CA LEU A 334 -12.44 7.95 -2.01
C LEU A 334 -12.34 6.43 -2.20
N ILE A 335 -11.44 5.98 -3.06
CA ILE A 335 -11.02 4.58 -3.13
C ILE A 335 -9.51 4.58 -2.96
N LEU A 336 -9.05 3.95 -1.91
CA LEU A 336 -7.66 3.88 -1.48
C LEU A 336 -7.28 2.42 -1.32
N ALA A 337 -5.99 2.15 -1.25
CA ALA A 337 -5.48 0.84 -0.90
C ALA A 337 -4.06 0.97 -0.36
N ASP A 338 -3.64 -0.05 0.36
CA ASP A 338 -2.26 -0.25 0.74
C ASP A 338 -1.31 -0.12 -0.47
N GLY A 339 -0.19 0.59 -0.31
CA GLY A 339 0.70 0.95 -1.43
C GLY A 339 2.19 1.02 -1.07
N HIS A 340 2.57 0.39 0.03
CA HIS A 340 3.89 0.55 0.63
C HIS A 340 4.93 -0.53 0.30
N HIS A 341 4.55 -1.52 -0.51
CA HIS A 341 5.43 -2.59 -0.99
C HIS A 341 5.23 -2.80 -2.49
N ASP A 342 6.25 -3.30 -3.20
CA ASP A 342 6.19 -3.61 -4.64
C ASP A 342 5.12 -4.66 -5.04
N THR A 343 4.65 -5.45 -4.08
CA THR A 343 3.64 -6.49 -4.26
C THR A 343 2.23 -5.95 -4.12
N HIS A 344 2.06 -4.71 -3.66
CA HIS A 344 0.75 -4.09 -3.51
C HIS A 344 0.20 -3.65 -4.87
N GLN A 345 -1.10 -3.40 -4.91
CA GLN A 345 -1.81 -2.93 -6.10
C GLN A 345 -1.12 -1.71 -6.74
N ARG A 346 -1.27 -1.56 -8.05
CA ARG A 346 -0.67 -0.48 -8.87
C ARG A 346 -1.74 0.32 -9.62
N GLY A 347 -2.87 0.56 -8.97
CA GLY A 347 -4.07 1.24 -9.46
C GLY A 347 -3.90 2.75 -9.64
N PHE A 348 -2.79 3.17 -10.23
CA PHE A 348 -2.56 4.56 -10.62
C PHE A 348 -3.68 5.05 -11.54
N GLU A 349 -4.03 6.32 -11.44
CA GLU A 349 -5.12 7.00 -12.17
C GLU A 349 -6.55 6.51 -11.83
N ILE A 350 -6.68 5.43 -11.04
CA ILE A 350 -7.95 4.83 -10.61
C ILE A 350 -8.23 5.14 -9.13
N LEU A 351 -7.25 4.87 -8.26
CA LEU A 351 -7.32 5.14 -6.83
C LEU A 351 -6.98 6.60 -6.52
N ASN A 352 -7.58 7.11 -5.44
CA ASN A 352 -7.30 8.47 -4.96
C ASN A 352 -5.94 8.61 -4.27
N GLY A 353 -5.31 7.49 -3.91
CA GLY A 353 -4.02 7.48 -3.23
C GLY A 353 -3.80 6.18 -2.48
N ILE A 354 -2.83 6.19 -1.58
CA ILE A 354 -2.38 5.02 -0.84
C ILE A 354 -2.40 5.18 0.67
N GLU A 355 -2.50 4.04 1.36
CA GLU A 355 -1.93 3.87 2.69
C GLU A 355 -0.47 3.42 2.61
N SER A 356 0.36 3.99 3.49
CA SER A 356 1.59 3.36 3.95
C SER A 356 1.50 2.95 5.41
N GLU A 357 1.45 1.64 5.67
CA GLU A 357 1.56 1.11 7.04
C GLU A 357 3.00 1.25 7.54
N GLY A 358 3.25 2.22 8.42
CA GLY A 358 4.59 2.62 8.84
C GLY A 358 5.30 3.48 7.80
N TRP A 359 6.57 3.81 8.06
CA TRP A 359 7.39 4.55 7.11
C TRP A 359 8.74 3.86 6.79
N PRO A 360 9.03 3.61 5.50
CA PRO A 360 8.03 3.53 4.45
C PRO A 360 7.31 2.17 4.51
N SER A 361 7.57 1.35 5.53
CA SER A 361 6.90 0.08 5.83
C SER A 361 6.96 -0.25 7.33
N LEU A 362 6.11 -1.18 7.76
CA LEU A 362 5.90 -1.62 9.14
C LEU A 362 7.14 -2.03 9.93
N ARG A 363 8.19 -2.50 9.24
CA ARG A 363 9.38 -3.09 9.87
C ARG A 363 10.61 -2.20 9.80
N ASP A 364 10.55 -1.11 9.03
CA ASP A 364 11.65 -0.16 8.88
C ASP A 364 11.63 0.92 9.98
N HIS A 365 11.63 0.48 11.23
CA HIS A 365 11.59 1.38 12.39
C HIS A 365 12.88 2.19 12.58
N ASP A 366 13.95 1.81 11.85
CA ASP A 366 15.19 2.57 11.74
C ASP A 366 15.15 3.63 10.64
N VAL A 367 14.12 3.64 9.77
CA VAL A 367 13.99 4.57 8.64
C VAL A 367 15.22 4.50 7.73
N ASP A 368 15.59 3.29 7.35
CA ASP A 368 16.69 3.04 6.42
C ASP A 368 16.27 3.17 4.95
N ASP A 369 15.00 2.92 4.63
CA ASP A 369 14.37 3.20 3.34
C ASP A 369 13.67 4.58 3.34
N TRP A 370 14.46 5.63 3.54
CA TRP A 370 13.93 7.00 3.47
C TRP A 370 13.42 7.35 2.06
N SER A 371 14.26 7.10 1.05
CA SER A 371 13.99 7.55 -0.31
C SER A 371 12.95 6.71 -1.04
N GLY A 372 12.86 5.40 -0.79
CA GLY A 372 11.82 4.57 -1.41
C GLY A 372 10.42 4.97 -0.96
N GLY A 373 10.26 5.34 0.32
CA GLY A 373 9.02 5.97 0.80
C GLY A 373 8.68 7.26 0.07
N LEU A 374 9.65 8.17 -0.04
CA LEU A 374 9.45 9.43 -0.75
C LEU A 374 9.08 9.21 -2.21
N ASN A 375 9.80 8.35 -2.93
CA ASN A 375 9.53 8.06 -4.35
C ASN A 375 8.11 7.54 -4.55
N ARG A 376 7.66 6.60 -3.70
CA ARG A 376 6.29 6.07 -3.74
C ARG A 376 5.25 7.16 -3.54
N HIS A 377 5.36 7.93 -2.47
CA HIS A 377 4.37 8.98 -2.17
C HIS A 377 4.36 10.11 -3.20
N PHE A 378 5.52 10.54 -3.71
CA PHE A 378 5.57 11.56 -4.77
C PHE A 378 4.99 11.04 -6.09
N TYR A 379 5.22 9.77 -6.43
CA TYR A 379 4.62 9.19 -7.64
C TYR A 379 3.10 9.12 -7.50
N TRP A 380 2.59 8.63 -6.37
CA TRP A 380 1.15 8.65 -6.10
C TRP A 380 0.57 10.06 -6.08
N ALA A 381 1.28 11.06 -5.55
CA ALA A 381 0.82 12.44 -5.57
C ALA A 381 0.59 12.99 -6.99
N GLN A 382 1.36 12.53 -7.98
CA GLN A 382 1.26 12.97 -9.37
C GLN A 382 0.35 12.09 -10.24
N HIS A 383 0.16 10.82 -9.87
CA HIS A 383 -0.49 9.82 -10.71
C HIS A 383 -1.78 9.23 -10.10
N ALA A 384 -2.17 9.62 -8.90
CA ALA A 384 -3.47 9.26 -8.33
C ALA A 384 -4.64 9.99 -9.03
N ARG A 385 -5.83 9.45 -8.87
CA ARG A 385 -7.09 10.10 -9.25
C ARG A 385 -7.40 11.25 -8.28
N ALA A 386 -7.80 12.41 -8.80
CA ALA A 386 -8.24 13.51 -7.96
C ALA A 386 -9.61 13.23 -7.27
N PRO A 387 -9.87 13.76 -6.07
CA PRO A 387 -8.91 14.43 -5.20
C PRO A 387 -7.85 13.44 -4.69
N VAL A 388 -6.59 13.88 -4.67
CA VAL A 388 -5.47 13.03 -4.26
C VAL A 388 -5.40 12.97 -2.73
N PHE A 389 -5.34 11.76 -2.20
CA PHE A 389 -5.30 11.50 -0.77
C PHE A 389 -4.41 10.30 -0.46
N ASN A 390 -3.13 10.58 -0.22
CA ASN A 390 -2.17 9.63 0.34
C ASN A 390 -2.11 9.80 1.85
N TYR A 391 -1.87 8.73 2.59
CA TYR A 391 -1.59 8.84 4.01
C TYR A 391 -0.59 7.82 4.54
N THR A 392 0.04 8.17 5.65
CA THR A 392 0.92 7.29 6.41
C THR A 392 0.24 6.92 7.72
N ASN A 393 0.10 5.63 7.98
CA ASN A 393 -0.31 5.10 9.28
C ASN A 393 0.92 4.91 10.15
N HIS A 394 1.17 5.82 11.07
CA HIS A 394 2.31 5.75 11.96
C HIS A 394 2.23 4.53 12.89
N LYS A 395 2.98 3.49 12.52
CA LYS A 395 2.93 2.14 13.08
C LYS A 395 4.25 1.43 12.79
N PHE A 396 4.92 0.97 13.84
CA PHE A 396 6.06 0.07 13.71
C PHE A 396 5.85 -1.16 14.57
N ILE A 397 6.18 -2.31 14.01
CA ILE A 397 6.00 -3.60 14.68
C ILE A 397 7.28 -4.41 14.70
N GLU A 398 7.45 -5.14 15.80
CA GLU A 398 8.43 -6.20 15.95
C GLU A 398 7.72 -7.54 16.15
N ARG A 399 8.46 -8.63 15.93
CA ARG A 399 7.98 -9.97 16.28
C ARG A 399 7.83 -10.06 17.81
N GLY A 400 6.67 -10.56 18.25
CA GLY A 400 6.45 -10.94 19.65
C GLY A 400 7.06 -12.29 19.99
N GLU A 401 6.86 -12.72 21.23
CA GLU A 401 7.44 -13.97 21.76
C GLU A 401 6.81 -15.25 21.18
N LYS A 402 5.54 -15.17 20.73
CA LYS A 402 4.79 -16.32 20.22
C LYS A 402 4.44 -16.14 18.73
N PRO A 403 4.22 -17.24 17.99
CA PRO A 403 3.77 -17.17 16.60
C PRO A 403 2.55 -16.26 16.44
N GLY A 404 2.62 -15.36 15.46
CA GLY A 404 1.53 -14.44 15.14
C GLY A 404 1.36 -13.27 16.11
N GLN A 405 2.16 -13.21 17.18
CA GLN A 405 2.22 -12.02 18.02
C GLN A 405 3.17 -11.00 17.40
N THR A 406 2.72 -9.76 17.42
CA THR A 406 3.52 -8.59 17.11
C THR A 406 3.45 -7.67 18.31
N ARG A 407 4.54 -6.97 18.60
CA ARG A 407 4.55 -5.87 19.57
C ARG A 407 4.89 -4.59 18.83
N GLN A 408 4.50 -3.46 19.41
CA GLN A 408 4.92 -2.16 18.90
C GLN A 408 6.44 -2.03 19.07
N ALA A 409 7.14 -1.51 18.06
CA ALA A 409 8.54 -1.17 18.20
C ALA A 409 8.68 0.06 19.11
N GLU A 410 9.61 0.03 20.06
CA GLU A 410 9.99 1.21 20.84
C GLU A 410 11.03 2.00 20.04
N VAL A 411 10.66 3.21 19.63
CA VAL A 411 11.55 4.11 18.89
C VAL A 411 11.65 5.45 19.64
N PRO A 412 12.79 6.16 19.54
CA PRO A 412 12.93 7.45 20.20
C PRO A 412 12.04 8.51 19.54
N TRP A 413 11.70 9.58 20.27
CA TRP A 413 10.85 10.68 19.80
C TRP A 413 11.25 11.25 18.43
N ARG A 414 12.56 11.32 18.16
CA ARG A 414 13.09 11.78 16.87
C ARG A 414 12.62 10.96 15.66
N ILE A 415 12.46 9.65 15.82
CA ILE A 415 11.94 8.79 14.75
C ILE A 415 10.45 9.08 14.52
N HIS A 416 9.67 9.27 15.58
CA HIS A 416 8.26 9.66 15.45
C HIS A 416 8.09 10.96 14.66
N ARG A 417 8.88 12.00 14.99
CA ARG A 417 8.90 13.25 14.24
C ARG A 417 9.34 13.07 12.79
N LEU A 418 10.35 12.25 12.54
CA LEU A 418 10.85 12.00 11.19
C LEU A 418 9.78 11.37 10.28
N VAL A 419 9.01 10.41 10.79
CA VAL A 419 7.88 9.80 10.05
C VAL A 419 6.81 10.85 9.73
N MET A 420 6.44 11.69 10.69
CA MET A 420 5.46 12.75 10.45
C MET A 420 5.99 13.76 9.43
N ALA A 421 7.28 14.11 9.51
CA ALA A 421 7.89 15.02 8.56
C ALA A 421 7.85 14.44 7.14
N ALA A 422 8.04 13.13 6.97
CA ALA A 422 7.92 12.47 5.67
C ALA A 422 6.50 12.61 5.09
N GLY A 423 5.46 12.43 5.91
CA GLY A 423 4.07 12.69 5.52
C GLY A 423 3.88 14.12 5.01
N LEU A 424 4.38 15.11 5.76
CA LEU A 424 4.28 16.53 5.38
C LEU A 424 5.14 16.92 4.17
N ILE A 425 6.30 16.30 3.99
CA ILE A 425 7.15 16.52 2.82
C ILE A 425 6.45 16.06 1.53
N THR A 426 5.61 15.04 1.64
CA THR A 426 4.91 14.41 0.51
C THR A 426 3.44 14.82 0.40
N ASP A 427 3.02 15.84 1.16
CA ASP A 427 1.63 16.31 1.27
C ASP A 427 0.62 15.22 1.69
N SER A 428 1.10 14.12 2.25
CA SER A 428 0.29 13.01 2.73
C SER A 428 -0.33 13.32 4.09
N ALA A 429 -1.54 12.84 4.33
CA ALA A 429 -2.14 12.84 5.65
C ALA A 429 -1.45 11.84 6.59
N ILE A 430 -1.67 11.99 7.89
CA ILE A 430 -1.12 11.09 8.91
C ILE A 430 -2.26 10.54 9.76
N CYS A 431 -2.37 9.22 9.80
CA CYS A 431 -3.10 8.52 10.84
C CYS A 431 -2.09 7.72 11.69
N TYR A 432 -2.54 7.10 12.76
CA TYR A 432 -1.61 6.41 13.65
C TYR A 432 -2.25 5.25 14.42
N SER A 433 -1.54 4.13 14.42
CA SER A 433 -1.76 3.02 15.35
C SER A 433 -0.92 3.18 16.62
N THR A 434 0.27 3.79 16.49
CA THR A 434 1.14 4.16 17.60
C THR A 434 0.71 5.50 18.17
N ALA A 435 -0.21 5.46 19.14
CA ALA A 435 -0.66 6.67 19.85
C ALA A 435 0.41 7.13 20.85
N PRO A 436 0.59 8.46 21.03
CA PRO A 436 1.44 8.95 22.10
C PRO A 436 0.74 8.76 23.45
N PRO A 437 1.48 8.85 24.58
CA PRO A 437 0.88 8.92 25.89
C PRO A 437 -0.17 10.06 25.96
N ALA A 438 -1.35 9.74 26.48
CA ALA A 438 -2.41 10.73 26.66
C ALA A 438 -2.15 11.63 27.87
N GLU A 439 -2.40 12.93 27.76
CA GLU A 439 -2.39 13.86 28.91
C GLU A 439 -3.46 13.47 29.94
N PRO A 440 -3.38 13.95 31.21
CA PRO A 440 -4.29 13.51 32.28
C PRO A 440 -5.79 13.68 32.00
N ASP A 441 -6.16 14.65 31.16
CA ASP A 441 -7.53 14.96 30.73
C ASP A 441 -7.92 14.29 29.40
N GLU A 442 -7.02 13.51 28.80
CA GLU A 442 -7.24 12.84 27.52
C GLU A 442 -7.39 11.33 27.68
N SER A 443 -8.38 10.76 27.00
CA SER A 443 -8.57 9.30 26.96
C SER A 443 -7.89 8.62 25.77
N PHE A 444 -7.37 9.41 24.82
CA PHE A 444 -6.59 8.95 23.67
C PHE A 444 -5.63 10.07 23.23
N GLY A 445 -4.33 9.80 23.16
CA GLY A 445 -3.32 10.81 22.86
C GLY A 445 -3.34 11.23 21.38
N ILE A 446 -2.95 12.48 21.12
CA ILE A 446 -2.69 13.03 19.79
C ILE A 446 -1.28 13.60 19.78
N TRP A 447 -0.50 13.30 18.74
CA TRP A 447 0.87 13.78 18.59
C TRP A 447 0.92 15.30 18.50
N ASP A 448 1.84 15.91 19.23
CA ASP A 448 1.98 17.38 19.30
C ASP A 448 2.12 18.00 17.90
N GLU A 449 2.91 17.37 17.03
CA GLU A 449 3.15 17.82 15.66
C GLU A 449 1.85 17.91 14.85
N LEU A 450 0.87 17.05 15.11
CA LEU A 450 -0.41 16.99 14.37
C LEU A 450 -1.44 18.02 14.84
N ARG A 451 -1.24 18.64 16.01
CA ARG A 451 -2.22 19.57 16.62
C ARG A 451 -1.60 20.81 17.27
N LYS A 452 -0.41 21.22 16.82
CA LYS A 452 0.32 22.38 17.33
C LYS A 452 0.63 22.31 18.84
N GLY A 453 1.00 21.13 19.33
CA GLY A 453 1.32 20.90 20.73
C GLY A 453 0.14 21.21 21.65
N THR A 454 0.36 22.00 22.70
CA THR A 454 -0.67 22.38 23.68
C THR A 454 -1.65 23.45 23.19
N GLU A 455 -1.46 24.00 21.99
CA GLU A 455 -2.39 24.97 21.38
C GLU A 455 -3.62 24.28 20.77
N HIS A 456 -3.54 22.97 20.50
CA HIS A 456 -4.64 22.14 19.98
C HIS A 456 -5.26 22.63 18.67
N GLU A 457 -4.44 23.25 17.80
CA GLU A 457 -4.86 23.76 16.50
C GLU A 457 -4.52 22.76 15.39
N LEU A 458 -5.53 22.32 14.63
CA LEU A 458 -5.35 21.47 13.45
C LEU A 458 -5.04 22.32 12.21
N GLY A 459 -4.31 21.77 11.24
CA GLY A 459 -4.03 22.52 10.00
C GLY A 459 -3.14 23.76 10.20
N TRP A 460 -2.43 23.84 11.33
CA TRP A 460 -1.75 25.04 11.82
C TRP A 460 -0.58 25.55 10.97
N LEU A 461 0.02 24.71 10.11
CA LEU A 461 1.06 25.13 9.17
C LEU A 461 0.47 25.91 7.99
N GLY A 462 -0.81 25.71 7.65
CA GLY A 462 -1.43 26.25 6.44
C GLY A 462 -0.94 25.54 5.17
N LYS A 463 -1.04 26.20 4.02
CA LYS A 463 -0.69 25.63 2.71
C LYS A 463 0.83 25.55 2.50
N PRO A 464 1.36 24.54 1.78
CA PRO A 464 2.71 24.57 1.25
C PRO A 464 2.96 25.78 0.36
N VAL A 465 4.12 26.43 0.53
CA VAL A 465 4.50 27.62 -0.25
C VAL A 465 5.20 27.24 -1.57
N GLY A 466 5.63 25.99 -1.72
CA GLY A 466 6.27 25.46 -2.92
C GLY A 466 6.80 24.04 -2.69
N GLU A 467 7.51 23.51 -3.68
CA GLU A 467 8.11 22.16 -3.63
C GLU A 467 9.07 21.98 -2.44
N PRO A 468 9.26 20.74 -1.95
CA PRO A 468 10.21 20.47 -0.87
C PRO A 468 11.63 20.80 -1.32
N ILE A 469 12.37 21.51 -0.47
CA ILE A 469 13.75 21.90 -0.75
C ILE A 469 14.67 20.78 -0.30
N ARG A 470 15.30 20.09 -1.26
CA ARG A 470 16.31 19.06 -1.00
C ARG A 470 17.68 19.70 -0.90
N MET A 471 18.23 19.81 0.31
CA MET A 471 19.47 20.55 0.54
C MET A 471 20.67 19.96 -0.22
N ALA A 472 20.69 18.66 -0.48
CA ALA A 472 21.73 18.00 -1.26
C ALA A 472 21.91 18.63 -2.66
N THR A 473 20.83 19.08 -3.31
CA THR A 473 20.88 19.63 -4.67
C THR A 473 21.48 21.03 -4.75
N SER A 474 21.80 21.64 -3.60
CA SER A 474 22.60 22.88 -3.53
C SER A 474 24.11 22.63 -3.68
N GLN A 475 24.54 21.37 -3.56
CA GLN A 475 25.93 20.96 -3.74
C GLN A 475 26.26 20.80 -5.24
N PRO A 476 27.56 20.84 -5.62
CA PRO A 476 27.96 20.56 -6.98
C PRO A 476 27.47 19.17 -7.44
N ASN A 477 26.83 19.11 -8.61
CA ASN A 477 26.49 17.84 -9.25
C ASN A 477 27.78 17.14 -9.68
N LEU A 478 28.05 15.98 -9.09
CA LEU A 478 29.26 15.19 -9.32
C LEU A 478 29.31 14.59 -10.73
N LEU A 479 28.17 14.43 -11.40
CA LEU A 479 28.10 13.91 -12.78
C LEU A 479 28.24 15.02 -13.83
N ALA A 480 28.27 16.28 -13.43
CA ALA A 480 28.35 17.40 -14.37
C ALA A 480 29.66 17.36 -15.18
N GLY A 481 29.53 17.37 -16.51
CA GLY A 481 30.67 17.34 -17.43
C GLY A 481 31.31 15.96 -17.62
N MET A 482 30.78 14.90 -16.99
CA MET A 482 31.25 13.53 -17.22
C MET A 482 30.72 12.96 -18.55
N ASN A 483 31.53 12.14 -19.20
CA ASN A 483 31.08 11.32 -20.33
C ASN A 483 30.30 10.10 -19.81
N LEU A 484 28.98 10.28 -19.63
CA LEU A 484 28.10 9.23 -19.09
C LEU A 484 28.14 7.94 -19.93
N ALA A 485 28.28 8.04 -21.25
CA ALA A 485 28.38 6.88 -22.14
C ALA A 485 29.59 5.99 -21.83
N ALA A 486 30.70 6.58 -21.37
CA ALA A 486 31.90 5.85 -20.98
C ALA A 486 31.84 5.29 -19.55
N LYS A 487 30.87 5.75 -18.75
CA LYS A 487 30.69 5.39 -17.33
C LYS A 487 29.51 4.45 -17.11
N MET A 488 28.78 4.08 -18.15
CA MET A 488 27.59 3.25 -18.03
C MET A 488 27.72 1.94 -18.79
N SER A 489 27.14 0.88 -18.22
CA SER A 489 26.92 -0.40 -18.89
C SER A 489 25.48 -0.85 -18.71
N ALA A 490 24.93 -1.58 -19.68
CA ALA A 490 23.57 -2.09 -19.62
C ALA A 490 23.53 -3.60 -19.85
N GLU A 491 22.71 -4.29 -19.07
CA GLU A 491 22.37 -5.70 -19.21
C GLU A 491 20.90 -5.83 -19.59
N GLY A 492 20.59 -6.76 -20.50
CA GLY A 492 19.24 -6.95 -21.04
C GLY A 492 18.81 -5.91 -22.09
N ALA A 493 19.58 -4.83 -22.29
CA ALA A 493 19.29 -3.79 -23.27
C ALA A 493 20.55 -3.29 -24.01
N MET A 494 20.37 -2.80 -25.23
CA MET A 494 21.31 -1.92 -25.92
C MET A 494 21.14 -0.51 -25.39
N MET A 495 22.25 0.10 -24.98
CA MET A 495 22.28 1.49 -24.54
C MET A 495 22.57 2.41 -25.74
N GLN A 496 21.72 3.41 -25.93
CA GLN A 496 21.90 4.49 -26.89
C GLN A 496 22.01 5.80 -26.12
N VAL A 497 23.08 6.56 -26.36
CA VAL A 497 23.30 7.86 -25.70
C VAL A 497 23.25 8.95 -26.76
N ASN A 498 22.31 9.87 -26.61
CA ASN A 498 22.15 11.05 -27.47
C ASN A 498 22.15 12.28 -26.58
N ASP A 499 23.13 13.18 -26.77
CA ASP A 499 23.38 14.33 -25.90
C ASP A 499 23.51 13.91 -24.42
N ASN A 500 22.50 14.24 -23.60
CA ASN A 500 22.43 13.91 -22.17
C ASN A 500 21.33 12.87 -21.85
N GLN A 501 20.73 12.26 -22.86
CA GLN A 501 19.67 11.27 -22.70
C GLN A 501 20.21 9.87 -22.97
N VAL A 502 19.83 8.93 -22.10
CA VAL A 502 20.16 7.50 -22.25
C VAL A 502 18.88 6.74 -22.57
N THR A 503 18.83 6.08 -23.72
CA THR A 503 17.74 5.18 -24.10
C THR A 503 18.20 3.74 -24.00
N LEU A 504 17.46 2.93 -23.27
CA LEU A 504 17.69 1.50 -23.11
C LEU A 504 16.68 0.78 -24.01
N VAL A 505 17.17 0.17 -25.09
CA VAL A 505 16.36 -0.62 -26.02
C VAL A 505 16.58 -2.09 -25.71
N PRO A 506 15.56 -2.87 -25.38
CA PRO A 506 15.70 -4.29 -25.02
C PRO A 506 16.44 -5.10 -26.09
N THR A 507 17.24 -6.06 -25.64
CA THR A 507 17.84 -7.08 -26.52
C THR A 507 17.01 -8.36 -26.52
N PRO A 508 16.97 -9.14 -27.62
CA PRO A 508 16.27 -10.42 -27.67
C PRO A 508 16.84 -11.52 -26.75
N ILE A 509 17.84 -11.23 -25.91
CA ILE A 509 18.75 -12.24 -25.34
C ILE A 509 18.32 -12.73 -23.94
N ALA A 510 17.22 -12.23 -23.38
CA ALA A 510 16.77 -12.69 -22.07
C ALA A 510 16.11 -14.08 -22.15
N ARG A 511 16.62 -15.03 -21.34
CA ARG A 511 16.09 -16.39 -21.19
C ARG A 511 14.60 -16.35 -20.82
N GLU A 512 13.82 -17.32 -21.33
CA GLU A 512 12.36 -17.41 -21.11
C GLU A 512 11.96 -17.61 -19.63
N GLU A 513 12.90 -17.99 -18.76
CA GLU A 513 12.61 -18.41 -17.38
C GLU A 513 12.80 -17.30 -16.30
N GLU A 514 13.32 -16.12 -16.66
CA GLU A 514 13.48 -15.00 -15.70
C GLU A 514 12.47 -13.87 -15.95
N GLU A 515 11.98 -13.26 -14.86
CA GLU A 515 11.17 -12.05 -14.96
C GLU A 515 11.93 -10.99 -15.78
N PRO A 516 11.28 -10.39 -16.78
CA PRO A 516 11.92 -9.43 -17.67
C PRO A 516 12.44 -8.23 -16.88
N LYS A 517 13.75 -7.98 -16.95
CA LYS A 517 14.39 -6.81 -16.36
C LYS A 517 15.49 -6.24 -17.24
N ILE A 518 15.71 -4.94 -17.10
CA ILE A 518 16.84 -4.21 -17.67
C ILE A 518 17.66 -3.66 -16.51
N THR A 519 18.98 -3.82 -16.55
CA THR A 519 19.89 -3.25 -15.54
C THR A 519 20.82 -2.25 -16.20
N LEU A 520 20.90 -1.04 -15.65
CA LEU A 520 21.90 -0.04 -16.00
C LEU A 520 22.85 0.15 -14.81
N THR A 521 24.15 -0.01 -15.02
CA THR A 521 25.16 0.28 -14.00
C THR A 521 25.89 1.57 -14.35
N LEU A 522 25.91 2.52 -13.43
CA LEU A 522 26.73 3.72 -13.47
C LEU A 522 27.98 3.49 -12.61
N HIS A 523 29.15 3.49 -13.24
CA HIS A 523 30.42 3.13 -12.63
C HIS A 523 31.18 4.31 -12.05
N ASP A 524 31.93 4.05 -10.99
CA ASP A 524 32.86 4.98 -10.32
C ASP A 524 32.24 6.37 -10.02
N VAL A 525 31.01 6.41 -9.50
CA VAL A 525 30.40 7.67 -9.04
C VAL A 525 31.22 8.18 -7.85
N PRO A 526 31.78 9.40 -7.91
CA PRO A 526 32.54 9.95 -6.79
C PRO A 526 31.66 10.05 -5.54
N CYS A 527 32.20 9.70 -4.37
CA CYS A 527 31.46 9.77 -3.11
C CYS A 527 32.41 10.11 -1.95
N ASP A 528 33.06 11.27 -2.01
CA ASP A 528 33.93 11.76 -0.92
C ASP A 528 33.08 12.03 0.35
N GLY A 529 32.87 10.99 1.16
CA GLY A 529 32.07 11.06 2.38
C GLY A 529 31.21 9.83 2.62
N SER A 530 30.36 9.90 3.65
CA SER A 530 29.45 8.81 4.02
C SER A 530 28.12 8.82 3.26
N ASP A 531 27.84 9.88 2.49
CA ASP A 531 26.51 10.20 1.99
C ASP A 531 26.51 10.49 0.50
N LEU A 532 25.55 9.90 -0.21
CA LEU A 532 25.33 10.13 -1.63
C LEU A 532 23.83 10.25 -1.89
N TYR A 533 23.42 11.39 -2.43
CA TYR A 533 22.08 11.59 -2.95
C TYR A 533 22.10 11.60 -4.47
N LEU A 534 21.28 10.74 -5.08
CA LEU A 534 21.14 10.58 -6.52
C LEU A 534 19.73 10.96 -6.96
N THR A 535 19.61 11.58 -8.12
CA THR A 535 18.32 11.83 -8.78
C THR A 535 18.34 11.23 -10.17
N MET A 536 17.22 10.65 -10.57
CA MET A 536 17.01 10.11 -11.91
C MET A 536 15.63 10.54 -12.41
N THR A 537 15.60 11.36 -13.46
CA THR A 537 14.38 11.61 -14.23
C THR A 537 14.32 10.64 -15.39
N ALA A 538 13.31 9.77 -15.42
CA ALA A 538 13.14 8.78 -16.47
C ALA A 538 11.66 8.55 -16.82
N ALA A 539 11.43 7.99 -18.00
CA ALA A 539 10.15 7.47 -18.47
C ALA A 539 10.34 6.06 -19.02
N GLY A 540 9.34 5.20 -18.88
CA GLY A 540 9.32 3.86 -19.44
C GLY A 540 8.09 3.65 -20.30
N GLU A 541 8.26 3.04 -21.47
CA GLU A 541 7.12 2.62 -22.28
C GLU A 541 6.26 1.62 -21.50
N PRO A 542 4.91 1.65 -21.65
CA PRO A 542 4.01 0.72 -20.98
C PRO A 542 4.33 -0.73 -21.33
N MET A 543 4.17 -1.64 -20.37
CA MET A 543 4.43 -3.06 -20.61
C MET A 543 3.35 -3.66 -21.51
N ALA A 544 3.72 -4.24 -22.65
CA ALA A 544 2.78 -4.50 -23.75
C ALA A 544 1.66 -5.50 -23.41
N ALA A 545 1.93 -6.43 -22.50
CA ALA A 545 0.97 -7.45 -22.05
C ALA A 545 0.07 -6.98 -20.89
N TYR A 546 0.21 -5.74 -20.43
CA TYR A 546 -0.41 -5.23 -19.22
C TYR A 546 -1.28 -3.99 -19.51
N PRO A 547 -2.28 -3.68 -18.64
CA PRO A 547 -2.94 -2.39 -18.68
C PRO A 547 -1.92 -1.24 -18.62
N SER A 548 -2.08 -0.22 -19.47
CA SER A 548 -1.12 0.88 -19.60
C SER A 548 -0.99 1.75 -18.35
N THR A 549 -1.91 1.61 -17.39
CA THR A 549 -1.90 2.30 -16.10
C THR A 549 -1.01 1.61 -15.06
N ILE A 550 -0.52 0.40 -15.32
CA ILE A 550 0.40 -0.29 -14.41
C ILE A 550 1.79 0.35 -14.51
N GLY A 551 2.24 0.95 -13.41
CA GLY A 551 3.59 1.48 -13.28
C GLY A 551 4.64 0.38 -13.23
N ARG A 552 5.83 0.67 -13.76
CA ARG A 552 7.01 -0.20 -13.75
C ARG A 552 7.86 0.10 -12.51
N LEU A 553 8.29 -0.94 -11.82
CA LEU A 553 9.22 -0.80 -10.70
C LEU A 553 10.60 -0.36 -11.22
N VAL A 554 11.21 0.57 -10.51
CA VAL A 554 12.62 0.90 -10.67
C VAL A 554 13.32 0.85 -9.31
N GLU A 555 14.46 0.20 -9.24
CA GLU A 555 15.26 0.09 -8.02
C GLU A 555 16.66 0.62 -8.27
N ALA A 556 17.15 1.49 -7.39
CA ALA A 556 18.56 1.88 -7.35
C ALA A 556 19.26 1.17 -6.19
N SER A 557 20.44 0.59 -6.44
CA SER A 557 21.20 -0.14 -5.41
C SER A 557 22.69 0.17 -5.40
N ILE A 558 23.25 0.15 -4.20
CA ILE A 558 24.69 0.20 -3.89
C ILE A 558 24.97 -0.85 -2.82
N GLY A 559 25.68 -1.92 -3.19
CA GLY A 559 25.98 -3.03 -2.29
C GLY A 559 24.71 -3.71 -1.76
N LYS A 560 24.38 -3.50 -0.48
CA LYS A 560 23.18 -4.05 0.17
C LYS A 560 22.04 -3.05 0.33
N GLN A 561 22.28 -1.76 0.05
CA GLN A 561 21.25 -0.74 0.08
C GLN A 561 20.55 -0.75 -1.28
N ALA A 562 19.22 -0.87 -1.26
CA ALA A 562 18.37 -0.89 -2.44
C ALA A 562 17.08 -0.13 -2.14
N TYR A 563 16.72 0.78 -3.02
CA TYR A 563 15.61 1.70 -2.82
C TYR A 563 14.72 1.74 -4.05
N GLN A 564 13.41 1.61 -3.81
CA GLN A 564 12.42 1.46 -4.86
C GLN A 564 11.86 2.82 -5.33
N GLY A 565 11.27 2.80 -6.51
CA GLY A 565 10.59 3.91 -7.15
C GLY A 565 9.70 3.39 -8.28
N TRP A 566 9.02 4.31 -8.96
CA TRP A 566 8.10 3.99 -10.04
C TRP A 566 8.47 4.74 -11.32
N LEU A 567 8.10 4.13 -12.45
CA LEU A 567 8.16 4.73 -13.77
C LEU A 567 6.85 4.48 -14.52
N GLY A 568 6.45 5.47 -15.29
CA GLY A 568 5.38 5.38 -16.27
C GLY A 568 5.81 5.99 -17.60
N PRO A 569 4.87 6.17 -18.54
CA PRO A 569 5.15 6.77 -19.84
C PRO A 569 5.49 8.27 -19.75
N LYS A 570 5.14 8.93 -18.64
CA LYS A 570 5.50 10.32 -18.38
C LYS A 570 6.81 10.37 -17.59
N PRO A 571 7.71 11.31 -17.89
CA PRO A 571 8.92 11.52 -17.10
C PRO A 571 8.59 11.77 -15.63
N PHE A 572 9.28 11.05 -14.76
CA PHE A 572 9.18 11.20 -13.31
C PHE A 572 10.57 11.17 -12.69
N GLU A 573 10.79 12.03 -11.69
CA GLU A 573 12.05 12.10 -10.95
C GLU A 573 11.99 11.20 -9.71
N ASN A 574 12.84 10.17 -9.67
CA ASN A 574 13.11 9.39 -8.48
C ASN A 574 14.38 9.93 -7.79
N GLY A 575 14.35 10.01 -6.46
CA GLY A 575 15.51 10.34 -5.63
C GLY A 575 15.99 9.13 -4.82
N TYR A 576 17.29 8.99 -4.61
CA TYR A 576 17.88 7.85 -3.88
C TYR A 576 19.00 8.34 -2.96
N TYR A 577 18.81 8.19 -1.65
CA TYR A 577 19.76 8.57 -0.63
C TYR A 577 20.43 7.35 -0.02
N PHE A 578 21.74 7.22 -0.26
CA PHE A 578 22.58 6.17 0.29
C PHE A 578 23.45 6.76 1.40
N LYS A 579 23.61 6.00 2.49
CA LYS A 579 24.34 6.43 3.69
C LYS A 579 25.34 5.38 4.15
N GLY A 580 26.32 5.80 4.94
CA GLY A 580 27.38 4.92 5.44
C GLY A 580 28.26 4.34 4.33
N LEU A 581 28.45 5.07 3.24
CA LEU A 581 29.32 4.66 2.14
C LEU A 581 30.79 4.67 2.57
N ALA A 582 31.58 3.79 1.95
CA ALA A 582 33.02 3.68 2.17
C ALA A 582 33.74 3.63 0.82
N GLY A 583 34.80 4.43 0.69
CA GLY A 583 35.58 4.55 -0.54
C GLY A 583 35.48 5.94 -1.17
N GLU A 584 36.30 6.18 -2.20
CA GLU A 584 36.32 7.44 -2.96
C GLU A 584 35.29 7.43 -4.11
N SER A 585 34.82 6.24 -4.51
CA SER A 585 33.79 6.08 -5.53
C SER A 585 32.99 4.77 -5.36
N VAL A 586 31.81 4.71 -5.96
CA VAL A 586 30.88 3.58 -5.91
C VAL A 586 30.23 3.30 -7.27
N ASP A 587 29.85 2.05 -7.50
CA ASP A 587 28.98 1.67 -8.61
C ASP A 587 27.52 1.70 -8.16
N VAL A 588 26.65 2.27 -8.99
CA VAL A 588 25.20 2.36 -8.76
C VAL A 588 24.47 1.55 -9.82
N ALA A 589 23.67 0.57 -9.41
CA ALA A 589 22.84 -0.21 -10.32
C ALA A 589 21.38 0.26 -10.29
N PHE A 590 20.81 0.56 -11.45
CA PHE A 590 19.39 0.80 -11.66
C PHE A 590 18.76 -0.42 -12.33
N THR A 591 17.83 -1.09 -11.65
CA THR A 591 17.08 -2.23 -12.21
C THR A 591 15.66 -1.79 -12.53
N PHE A 592 15.22 -2.06 -13.75
CA PHE A 592 13.92 -1.68 -14.26
C PHE A 592 13.11 -2.94 -14.60
N GLU A 593 11.86 -2.98 -14.14
CA GLU A 593 10.91 -4.04 -14.48
C GLU A 593 10.49 -3.95 -15.95
N GLY A 594 10.27 -5.09 -16.61
CA GLY A 594 9.79 -5.18 -17.99
C GLY A 594 10.90 -5.22 -19.04
N ARG A 595 10.48 -5.39 -20.30
CA ARG A 595 11.37 -5.46 -21.48
C ARG A 595 11.14 -4.28 -22.42
N GLU A 596 10.35 -3.30 -22.03
CA GLU A 596 9.99 -2.18 -22.89
C GLU A 596 11.01 -1.04 -22.75
N PRO A 597 11.19 -0.22 -23.80
CA PRO A 597 12.18 0.85 -23.79
C PRO A 597 12.07 1.77 -22.58
N ILE A 598 13.23 2.22 -22.10
CA ILE A 598 13.35 3.20 -21.01
C ILE A 598 14.16 4.37 -21.52
N THR A 599 13.72 5.58 -21.18
CA THR A 599 14.39 6.81 -21.51
C THR A 599 14.75 7.55 -20.23
N ILE A 600 16.04 7.63 -19.93
CA ILE A 600 16.58 8.42 -18.82
C ILE A 600 16.97 9.78 -19.36
N MET A 601 16.28 10.81 -18.86
CA MET A 601 16.40 12.19 -19.32
C MET A 601 17.41 13.00 -18.52
N ALA A 602 17.57 12.69 -17.24
CA ALA A 602 18.53 13.37 -16.38
C ALA A 602 19.02 12.43 -15.27
N LEU A 603 20.30 12.55 -14.95
CA LEU A 603 20.95 11.91 -13.80
C LEU A 603 21.84 12.96 -13.11
N ALA A 604 21.74 13.03 -11.79
CA ALA A 604 22.63 13.86 -10.97
C ALA A 604 22.98 13.16 -9.67
N ALA A 605 24.18 13.43 -9.15
CA ALA A 605 24.69 12.87 -7.91
C ALA A 605 25.30 13.97 -7.05
N TYR A 606 25.10 13.89 -5.75
CA TYR A 606 25.54 14.89 -4.77
C TYR A 606 26.13 14.18 -3.54
N ALA A 607 27.36 14.52 -3.15
CA ALA A 607 28.01 13.99 -1.95
C ALA A 607 27.48 14.71 -0.70
N ALA A 608 26.19 14.51 -0.40
CA ALA A 608 25.51 15.14 0.71
C ALA A 608 24.28 14.31 1.16
N PRO A 609 23.87 14.45 2.42
CA PRO A 609 22.64 13.84 2.92
C PRO A 609 21.40 14.51 2.31
N ASP A 610 20.33 13.72 2.12
CA ASP A 610 19.02 14.19 1.64
C ASP A 610 18.23 14.91 2.75
N VAL A 611 18.80 15.97 3.33
CA VAL A 611 18.09 16.85 4.27
C VAL A 611 17.03 17.63 3.50
N ILE A 612 15.78 17.54 3.94
CA ILE A 612 14.64 18.15 3.24
C ILE A 612 13.99 19.20 4.13
N VAL A 613 13.67 20.35 3.54
CA VAL A 613 12.89 21.41 4.16
C VAL A 613 11.59 21.63 3.39
N ARG A 614 10.45 21.50 4.05
CA ARG A 614 9.14 21.85 3.49
C ARG A 614 8.63 23.13 4.14
N VAL A 615 8.41 24.16 3.33
CA VAL A 615 7.95 25.47 3.79
C VAL A 615 6.45 25.60 3.62
N TYR A 616 5.80 26.09 4.67
CA TYR A 616 4.38 26.36 4.72
C TYR A 616 4.12 27.84 5.01
N GLU A 617 2.86 28.27 4.85
CA GLU A 617 2.46 29.66 5.10
C GLU A 617 2.80 30.13 6.51
N ASN A 618 2.58 29.27 7.52
CA ASN A 618 2.70 29.61 8.93
C ASN A 618 3.86 28.90 9.63
N GLY A 619 4.76 28.25 8.89
CA GLY A 619 5.85 27.50 9.48
C GLY A 619 6.69 26.72 8.48
N LEU A 620 7.53 25.83 8.99
CA LEU A 620 8.28 24.89 8.16
C LEU A 620 8.59 23.60 8.92
N VAL A 621 8.93 22.57 8.16
CA VAL A 621 9.40 21.28 8.67
C VAL A 621 10.78 21.01 8.09
N VAL A 622 11.71 20.57 8.94
CA VAL A 622 13.06 20.13 8.52
C VAL A 622 13.21 18.66 8.91
N ALA A 623 13.59 17.81 7.96
CA ALA A 623 13.87 16.40 8.18
C ALA A 623 15.34 16.09 7.86
N ASN A 624 16.00 15.39 8.79
CA ASN A 624 17.35 14.86 8.61
C ASN A 624 17.31 13.31 8.62
N PRO A 625 17.31 12.66 7.45
CA PRO A 625 17.36 11.20 7.38
C PRO A 625 18.77 10.62 7.62
N ALA A 626 19.80 11.46 7.71
CA ALA A 626 21.17 11.01 7.90
C ALA A 626 21.38 10.40 9.29
N SER A 627 22.38 9.53 9.40
CA SER A 627 22.76 8.92 10.69
C SER A 627 23.58 9.86 11.59
N HIS A 628 23.89 11.07 11.14
CA HIS A 628 24.69 12.07 11.86
C HIS A 628 23.96 13.42 11.91
N PRO A 629 24.33 14.31 12.85
CA PRO A 629 23.76 15.65 12.93
C PRO A 629 24.02 16.49 11.68
N VAL A 630 23.15 17.46 11.43
CA VAL A 630 23.26 18.46 10.37
C VAL A 630 22.98 19.86 10.91
N THR A 631 23.52 20.87 10.25
CA THR A 631 23.24 22.28 10.51
C THR A 631 22.46 22.87 9.34
N VAL A 632 21.33 23.52 9.63
CA VAL A 632 20.48 24.16 8.62
C VAL A 632 20.35 25.65 8.92
N ASP A 633 20.75 26.48 7.96
CA ASP A 633 20.56 27.94 8.05
C ASP A 633 19.17 28.35 7.56
N LEU A 634 18.24 28.54 8.50
CA LEU A 634 16.87 28.94 8.19
C LEU A 634 16.78 30.32 7.52
N GLN A 635 17.74 31.21 7.74
CA GLN A 635 17.75 32.53 7.10
C GLN A 635 18.12 32.44 5.62
N SER A 636 18.95 31.46 5.22
CA SER A 636 19.22 31.19 3.81
C SER A 636 17.98 30.68 3.05
N ILE A 637 17.07 29.99 3.76
CA ILE A 637 15.86 29.40 3.18
C ILE A 637 14.72 30.42 3.11
N ARG A 638 14.49 31.17 4.20
CA ARG A 638 13.45 32.22 4.28
C ARG A 638 14.00 33.45 5.01
N PRO A 639 14.71 34.35 4.29
CA PRO A 639 15.28 35.54 4.88
C PRO A 639 14.23 36.40 5.59
N GLY A 640 14.56 36.86 6.80
CA GLY A 640 13.72 37.78 7.58
C GLY A 640 12.59 37.10 8.38
N ASN A 641 12.33 35.82 8.16
CA ASN A 641 11.40 35.07 9.00
C ASN A 641 12.07 34.64 10.31
N THR A 642 11.32 34.72 11.41
CA THR A 642 11.70 34.10 12.70
C THR A 642 10.79 32.93 13.00
N TYR A 643 11.32 31.93 13.71
CA TYR A 643 10.62 30.69 13.99
C TYR A 643 10.73 30.33 15.47
N ARG A 644 9.71 29.63 15.99
CA ARG A 644 9.75 29.00 17.31
C ARG A 644 9.44 27.51 17.21
N ARG A 645 9.87 26.76 18.22
CA ARG A 645 9.46 25.39 18.46
C ARG A 645 7.99 25.34 18.88
N LEU A 646 7.36 24.18 18.68
CA LEU A 646 6.06 23.90 19.30
C LEU A 646 6.19 23.95 20.83
N GLN A 647 5.11 24.30 21.51
CA GLN A 647 4.99 24.06 22.94
C GLN A 647 4.37 22.68 23.14
N GLY A 648 5.19 21.71 23.52
CA GLY A 648 4.80 20.30 23.59
C GLY A 648 4.05 19.93 24.86
N SER A 649 3.31 18.83 24.76
CA SER A 649 2.60 18.19 25.87
C SER A 649 3.58 17.57 26.87
N SER A 650 3.17 17.48 28.15
CA SER A 650 4.08 17.09 29.24
C SER A 650 4.56 15.64 29.17
N LYS A 651 3.81 14.74 28.52
CA LYS A 651 4.12 13.32 28.40
C LYS A 651 4.71 12.90 27.04
N GLN A 652 4.99 13.85 26.15
CA GLN A 652 5.62 13.59 24.84
C GLN A 652 7.10 14.02 24.86
N ASP A 653 7.52 14.91 23.98
CA ASP A 653 8.89 15.46 23.94
C ASP A 653 8.94 16.96 24.23
N PRO A 654 8.70 17.39 25.48
CA PRO A 654 8.74 18.81 25.86
C PRO A 654 10.16 19.39 25.85
N LYS A 655 11.21 18.56 25.67
CA LYS A 655 12.59 19.05 25.53
C LYS A 655 12.82 19.57 24.11
N THR A 656 12.33 18.87 23.09
CA THR A 656 12.41 19.32 21.71
C THR A 656 11.34 20.38 21.41
N ASN A 657 10.13 20.19 21.94
CA ASN A 657 8.99 21.10 21.80
C ASN A 657 8.86 21.97 23.06
N ASP A 658 9.79 22.90 23.24
CA ASP A 658 9.90 23.76 24.44
C ASP A 658 9.33 25.18 24.26
N GLY A 659 8.73 25.47 23.10
CA GLY A 659 8.18 26.79 22.76
C GLY A 659 9.23 27.88 22.48
N SER A 660 10.52 27.58 22.57
CA SER A 660 11.58 28.58 22.43
C SER A 660 11.74 29.07 20.99
N VAL A 661 12.23 30.32 20.85
CA VAL A 661 12.60 30.90 19.55
C VAL A 661 13.89 30.23 19.05
N VAL A 662 13.89 29.82 17.79
CA VAL A 662 15.09 29.29 17.13
C VAL A 662 16.01 30.46 16.77
N THR A 663 17.16 30.54 17.43
CA THR A 663 18.16 31.58 17.19
C THR A 663 19.38 30.98 16.46
N GLY A 664 19.81 31.63 15.38
CA GLY A 664 20.92 31.17 14.55
C GLY A 664 20.63 29.91 13.72
N PRO A 665 21.69 29.23 13.24
CA PRO A 665 21.55 27.97 12.50
C PRO A 665 20.94 26.86 13.36
N LEU A 666 19.97 26.15 12.80
CA LEU A 666 19.31 25.02 13.43
C LEU A 666 20.24 23.81 13.44
N GLN A 667 20.53 23.27 14.63
CA GLN A 667 21.16 21.97 14.79
C GLN A 667 20.07 20.90 14.87
N LEU A 668 20.19 19.86 14.05
CA LEU A 668 19.26 18.73 14.03
C LEU A 668 20.05 17.43 14.09
N ASP A 669 19.71 16.56 15.04
CA ASP A 669 20.38 15.27 15.23
C ASP A 669 20.12 14.33 14.05
N GLY A 670 20.89 13.24 13.97
CA GLY A 670 20.67 12.19 12.99
C GLY A 670 19.34 11.46 13.20
N LYS A 671 18.65 11.14 12.09
CA LYS A 671 17.32 10.52 12.07
C LYS A 671 16.31 11.30 12.93
N ASP A 672 16.22 12.60 12.71
CA ASP A 672 15.32 13.51 13.43
C ASP A 672 14.61 14.47 12.48
N ALA A 673 13.52 15.05 12.94
CA ALA A 673 12.85 16.16 12.29
C ALA A 673 12.36 17.17 13.32
N ILE A 674 12.12 18.40 12.85
CA ILE A 674 11.58 19.48 13.69
C ILE A 674 10.50 20.26 12.95
N PHE A 675 9.48 20.65 13.70
CA PHE A 675 8.32 21.38 13.25
C PHE A 675 8.35 22.77 13.88
N LEU A 676 8.34 23.80 13.05
CA LEU A 676 8.55 25.17 13.48
C LEU A 676 7.38 26.06 13.07
N VAL A 677 6.94 26.91 14.00
CA VAL A 677 5.90 27.92 13.78
C VAL A 677 6.60 29.24 13.42
N ARG A 678 6.14 29.89 12.35
CA ARG A 678 6.60 31.24 12.00
C ARG A 678 6.04 32.25 13.01
N GLN A 679 6.88 33.16 13.48
CA GLN A 679 6.49 34.26 14.38
C GLN A 679 6.19 35.55 13.63
#